data_AF-A0A8S7Y9U8-F1
#
_entry.id   AF-A0A8S7Y9U8-F1
#
_cell.length_a   1.000
_cell.length_b   1.000
_cell.length_c   1.000
_cell.angle_alpha   90.00
_cell.angle_beta   90.00
_cell.angle_gamma   90.00
#
_symmetry.space_group_name_H-M   'P 1'
#
loop_
_entity.id
_entity.type
_entity.pdbx_description
1 polymer ?
#
loop_
_entity_poly.entity_id
_entity_poly.type
_entity_poly.pdbx_seq_one_letter_code
_entity_poly.pdbx_strand_id
1 'polypeptide(L)'
;AADVDKWALYVIGQYCDQSVPDGFGGTEPRITCNAWLTTQRKAWDVLSDFCSAMRCMPVWNGQTLTFVQDRPSDKVWTYNRSNVVMPDDGAPFRYSFSALKDRHNAVEVNWIDPNNGWETATELVEDTQAIARYGRNVTKMDAFGCTSRGQAHRAGLWLIKTELLETQTVDFSVGAEGLRHVPGDVIEICDDDYAGISTGGRVLAVNSQTRTLTLDREITLPSSGTTLISLVDGSGNPVSVEVQSVTDGLKVKVNRVPDGVAEYSVWGLKLPTLRQRLFRCVSIRENDDGTYAITAVQHVPEKEAIVDNGAHFDGDQSGTVNGVTPPAVQHLTAEVTADSGEYQVLARWDTPKVVKGVSFLLRLTVTADDGSERLVSTARTTETTYRFRQLALGNYSLTVRAVNAWGQQGDPASVSFRIAAPAAPSRIELTPGYFQITATPHLAVYDPTVQFEFWFSEKRIADIRQVETTARYLGTALYWIAASINIKPGHDYYFYVRSVNTVGKSTFVEAVGRASDDAEGYLDFFKGQITESHLGKELLEKVELTEDNASRLEEFSKEWKDANDKWNAMWGVKIEQTEDGRHYVAGLGLSMEDTEEGKLSQFLVAANRIAFIDPANGNETPMFVAQGNQIFMNEVFLKYLTAPTITSGGNPPVFSLTPDGRLTAKNADISGNVNANSGTLNNVTVNENCTIKGMLEANQVRGDFVKAVSKSFPKQAGTWGNTETPNGTVTVTISDDHNFDRQIIIPPIIFNGIAYSDPGSGNNPGGTRYTGYGFEVRKNGVLIASRETKGAIPGSYSAVIDMPSGRGSVTLEFKVFHKGNQWAGNITDCTVIVTKKAASGISIR
;
A
#
# COMPACT_ATOMS: atom_id res chain seq x y z
N ALA A 1 20.81 -24.28 -3.11
CA ALA A 1 21.63 -23.92 -4.28
C ALA A 1 21.84 -25.09 -5.24
N ALA A 2 21.83 -26.36 -4.78
CA ALA A 2 21.98 -27.53 -5.65
C ALA A 2 20.78 -27.74 -6.60
N ASP A 3 19.59 -27.24 -6.25
CA ASP A 3 18.35 -27.54 -6.98
C ASP A 3 17.94 -26.45 -7.99
N VAL A 4 18.82 -25.50 -8.33
CA VAL A 4 18.52 -24.40 -9.28
C VAL A 4 19.49 -24.44 -10.46
N ASP A 5 18.95 -24.38 -11.67
CA ASP A 5 19.71 -24.34 -12.91
C ASP A 5 20.37 -22.96 -13.13
N LYS A 6 21.58 -22.82 -12.59
CA LYS A 6 22.39 -21.60 -12.73
C LYS A 6 22.78 -21.28 -14.18
N TRP A 7 22.82 -22.28 -15.06
CA TRP A 7 23.26 -22.08 -16.44
C TRP A 7 22.14 -21.43 -17.27
N ALA A 8 20.89 -21.85 -17.05
CA ALA A 8 19.72 -21.15 -17.61
C ALA A 8 19.69 -19.67 -17.18
N LEU A 9 19.90 -19.40 -15.89
CA LEU A 9 19.95 -18.02 -15.37
C LEU A 9 21.11 -17.20 -15.95
N TYR A 10 22.27 -17.81 -16.20
CA TYR A 10 23.40 -17.12 -16.83
C TYR A 10 23.05 -16.66 -18.26
N VAL A 11 22.41 -17.52 -19.05
CA VAL A 11 21.98 -17.18 -20.41
C VAL A 11 20.91 -16.08 -20.40
N ILE A 12 19.97 -16.13 -19.45
CA ILE A 12 18.98 -15.07 -19.23
C ILE A 12 19.66 -13.74 -18.88
N GLY A 13 20.66 -13.77 -18.00
CA GLY A 13 21.45 -12.59 -17.63
C GLY A 13 22.14 -11.97 -18.85
N GLN A 14 22.82 -12.79 -19.67
CA GLN A 14 23.45 -12.33 -20.91
C GLN A 14 22.46 -11.68 -21.87
N TYR A 15 21.22 -12.19 -21.94
CA TYR A 15 20.15 -11.60 -22.73
C TYR A 15 19.70 -10.24 -22.16
N CYS A 16 19.54 -10.13 -20.84
CA CYS A 16 19.15 -8.88 -20.18
C CYS A 16 20.23 -7.79 -20.34
N ASP A 17 21.51 -8.17 -20.37
CA ASP A 17 22.66 -7.25 -20.48
C ASP A 17 22.90 -6.71 -21.90
N GLN A 18 22.20 -7.23 -22.92
CA GLN A 18 22.36 -6.73 -24.29
C GLN A 18 21.95 -5.26 -24.40
N SER A 19 22.76 -4.47 -25.10
CA SER A 19 22.50 -3.04 -25.29
C SER A 19 21.43 -2.83 -26.36
N VAL A 20 20.37 -2.09 -26.01
CA VAL A 20 19.25 -1.73 -26.89
C VAL A 20 18.99 -0.23 -26.84
N PRO A 21 18.33 0.36 -27.86
CA PRO A 21 17.96 1.79 -27.84
C PRO A 21 17.12 2.18 -26.61
N ASP A 22 17.45 3.32 -26.00
CA ASP A 22 16.73 3.88 -24.83
C ASP A 22 15.50 4.72 -25.21
N GLY A 23 15.32 4.99 -26.51
CA GLY A 23 14.27 5.85 -27.06
C GLY A 23 14.57 7.35 -27.07
N PHE A 24 15.65 7.79 -26.44
CA PHE A 24 16.15 9.17 -26.41
C PHE A 24 17.36 9.41 -27.33
N GLY A 25 17.80 8.37 -28.05
CA GLY A 25 18.96 8.40 -28.95
C GLY A 25 20.24 7.80 -28.36
N GLY A 26 20.18 7.29 -27.12
CA GLY A 26 21.23 6.50 -26.49
C GLY A 26 20.92 5.01 -26.47
N THR A 27 21.63 4.27 -25.62
CA THR A 27 21.38 2.85 -25.37
C THR A 27 21.38 2.52 -23.88
N GLU A 28 20.68 1.45 -23.53
CA GLU A 28 20.58 0.91 -22.16
C GLU A 28 20.61 -0.63 -22.21
N PRO A 29 20.89 -1.33 -21.10
CA PRO A 29 20.65 -2.77 -21.02
C PRO A 29 19.18 -3.08 -21.29
N ARG A 30 18.89 -4.19 -21.98
CA ARG A 30 17.52 -4.57 -22.35
C ARG A 30 16.57 -4.58 -21.16
N ILE A 31 17.02 -5.18 -20.06
CA ILE A 31 16.25 -5.31 -18.82
C ILE A 31 17.16 -4.99 -17.63
N THR A 32 16.75 -4.02 -16.83
CA THR A 32 17.32 -3.72 -15.50
C THR A 32 16.24 -3.90 -14.44
N CYS A 33 16.62 -4.37 -13.25
CA CYS A 33 15.68 -4.57 -12.14
C CYS A 33 16.20 -3.86 -10.89
N ASN A 34 15.51 -2.78 -10.50
CA ASN A 34 15.78 -2.01 -9.30
C ASN A 34 14.56 -2.14 -8.36
N ALA A 35 14.57 -3.16 -7.51
CA ALA A 35 13.46 -3.46 -6.61
C ALA A 35 13.89 -3.37 -5.13
N TRP A 36 13.04 -2.78 -4.29
CA TRP A 36 13.21 -2.77 -2.83
C TRP A 36 12.19 -3.71 -2.18
N LEU A 37 12.66 -4.77 -1.54
CA LEU A 37 11.81 -5.75 -0.83
C LEU A 37 11.80 -5.46 0.67
N THR A 38 10.78 -4.74 1.17
CA THR A 38 10.61 -4.41 2.61
C THR A 38 9.61 -5.29 3.34
N THR A 39 8.73 -5.99 2.63
CA THR A 39 7.61 -6.73 3.20
C THR A 39 7.80 -8.24 3.06
N GLN A 40 7.32 -8.99 4.05
CA GLN A 40 7.29 -10.45 3.96
C GLN A 40 6.22 -10.87 2.95
N ARG A 41 6.65 -11.56 1.89
CA ARG A 41 5.79 -12.08 0.82
C ARG A 41 6.07 -13.57 0.61
N LYS A 42 5.15 -14.29 -0.03
CA LYS A 42 5.40 -15.68 -0.42
C LYS A 42 6.57 -15.69 -1.41
N ALA A 43 7.51 -16.61 -1.22
CA ALA A 43 8.67 -16.73 -2.09
C ALA A 43 8.29 -16.91 -3.56
N TRP A 44 7.22 -17.66 -3.83
CA TRP A 44 6.72 -17.88 -5.19
C TRP A 44 6.27 -16.58 -5.88
N ASP A 45 5.56 -15.69 -5.17
CA ASP A 45 5.09 -14.42 -5.72
C ASP A 45 6.28 -13.52 -6.07
N VAL A 46 7.29 -13.47 -5.19
CA VAL A 46 8.53 -12.71 -5.42
C VAL A 46 9.31 -13.27 -6.61
N LEU A 47 9.43 -14.60 -6.72
CA LEU A 47 10.07 -15.24 -7.86
C LEU A 47 9.31 -14.94 -9.16
N SER A 48 7.98 -14.98 -9.12
CA SER A 48 7.13 -14.64 -10.26
C SER A 48 7.32 -13.19 -10.72
N ASP A 49 7.49 -12.24 -9.79
CA ASP A 49 7.77 -10.83 -10.11
C ASP A 49 9.14 -10.65 -10.79
N PHE A 50 10.18 -11.34 -10.30
CA PHE A 50 11.48 -11.33 -10.98
C PHE A 50 11.40 -11.96 -12.37
N CYS A 51 10.67 -13.07 -12.48
CA CYS A 51 10.51 -13.78 -13.74
C CYS A 51 9.73 -12.95 -14.76
N SER A 52 8.70 -12.21 -14.34
CA SER A 52 7.92 -11.35 -15.22
C SER A 52 8.76 -10.22 -15.83
N ALA A 53 9.65 -9.61 -15.03
CA ALA A 53 10.60 -8.60 -15.52
C ALA A 53 11.54 -9.15 -16.60
N MET A 54 11.99 -10.41 -16.45
CA MET A 54 12.90 -11.10 -17.37
C MET A 54 12.20 -11.82 -18.52
N ARG A 55 10.86 -11.77 -18.60
CA ARG A 55 10.04 -12.54 -19.55
C ARG A 55 10.31 -14.04 -19.47
N CYS A 56 10.51 -14.56 -18.26
CA CYS A 56 10.72 -15.98 -18.03
C CYS A 56 9.65 -16.60 -17.13
N MET A 57 9.64 -17.92 -17.09
CA MET A 57 8.77 -18.71 -16.22
C MET A 57 9.61 -19.77 -15.50
N PRO A 58 9.46 -19.91 -14.17
CA PRO A 58 10.11 -20.99 -13.44
C PRO A 58 9.42 -22.33 -13.75
N VAL A 59 10.20 -23.35 -14.07
CA VAL A 59 9.73 -24.70 -14.43
C VAL A 59 10.48 -25.74 -13.61
N TRP A 60 9.75 -26.69 -13.04
CA TRP A 60 10.35 -27.88 -12.42
C TRP A 60 10.50 -28.98 -13.47
N ASN A 61 11.74 -29.35 -13.81
CA ASN A 61 12.01 -30.37 -14.82
C ASN A 61 12.13 -31.79 -14.25
N GLY A 62 11.72 -32.00 -12.99
CA GLY A 62 11.83 -33.27 -12.28
C GLY A 62 13.14 -33.47 -11.50
N GLN A 63 14.19 -32.69 -11.79
CA GLN A 63 15.48 -32.76 -11.08
C GLN A 63 15.87 -31.42 -10.45
N THR A 64 15.65 -30.32 -11.16
CA THR A 64 16.03 -28.97 -10.76
C THR A 64 14.96 -27.96 -11.17
N LEU A 65 14.93 -26.83 -10.47
CA LEU A 65 14.18 -25.65 -10.88
C LEU A 65 14.98 -24.94 -11.99
N THR A 66 14.44 -24.93 -13.21
CA THR A 66 14.99 -24.23 -14.36
C THR A 66 14.08 -23.08 -14.79
N PHE A 67 14.54 -22.25 -15.72
CA PHE A 67 13.84 -21.05 -16.18
C PHE A 67 13.75 -21.03 -17.69
N VAL A 68 12.52 -20.89 -18.19
CA VAL A 68 12.23 -20.80 -19.61
C VAL A 68 11.96 -19.34 -19.94
N GLN A 69 12.73 -18.74 -20.84
CA GLN A 69 12.59 -17.34 -21.25
C GLN A 69 11.97 -17.24 -22.65
N ASP A 70 11.00 -16.34 -22.82
CA ASP A 70 10.48 -15.98 -24.15
C ASP A 70 11.48 -15.05 -24.85
N ARG A 71 12.33 -15.65 -25.67
CA ARG A 71 13.33 -14.99 -26.53
C ARG A 71 13.45 -15.72 -27.87
N PRO A 72 14.03 -15.10 -28.91
CA PRO A 72 14.39 -15.78 -30.13
C PRO A 72 15.26 -17.02 -29.84
N SER A 73 14.86 -18.15 -30.42
CA SER A 73 15.55 -19.42 -30.30
C SER A 73 15.39 -20.20 -31.60
N ASP A 74 16.42 -20.95 -31.97
CA ASP A 74 16.34 -21.87 -33.10
C ASP A 74 15.30 -22.96 -32.83
N LYS A 75 14.69 -23.47 -33.91
CA LYS A 75 13.76 -24.59 -33.79
C LYS A 75 14.50 -25.86 -33.36
N VAL A 76 13.86 -26.65 -32.50
CA VAL A 76 14.37 -27.93 -32.01
C VAL A 76 13.90 -29.10 -32.89
N TRP A 77 12.70 -29.00 -33.45
CA TRP A 77 12.12 -30.07 -34.25
C TRP A 77 11.15 -29.59 -35.33
N THR A 78 10.90 -30.43 -36.33
CA THR A 78 9.92 -30.21 -37.39
C THR A 78 8.85 -31.31 -37.33
N TYR A 79 7.59 -30.89 -37.21
CA TYR A 79 6.43 -31.77 -37.30
C TYR A 79 5.74 -31.59 -38.65
N ASN A 80 5.34 -32.71 -39.24
CA ASN A 80 4.59 -32.78 -40.49
C ASN A 80 3.62 -33.96 -40.42
N ARG A 81 2.78 -34.11 -41.43
CA ARG A 81 1.76 -35.18 -41.49
C ARG A 81 2.31 -36.60 -41.27
N SER A 82 3.60 -36.83 -41.55
CA SER A 82 4.25 -38.14 -41.48
C SER A 82 4.81 -38.51 -40.10
N ASN A 83 4.86 -37.59 -39.14
CA ASN A 83 5.34 -37.84 -37.76
C ASN A 83 4.39 -37.33 -36.67
N VAL A 84 3.11 -37.19 -37.02
CA VAL A 84 2.03 -36.81 -36.12
C VAL A 84 1.00 -37.93 -36.15
N VAL A 85 0.40 -38.24 -35.00
CA VAL A 85 -0.64 -39.25 -34.87
C VAL A 85 -1.88 -38.78 -35.61
N MET A 86 -2.42 -39.64 -36.47
CA MET A 86 -3.63 -39.36 -37.23
C MET A 86 -4.87 -39.61 -36.38
N PRO A 87 -5.68 -38.58 -36.10
CA PRO A 87 -6.98 -38.76 -35.45
C PRO A 87 -8.03 -39.29 -36.43
N ASP A 88 -9.12 -39.85 -35.89
CA ASP A 88 -10.23 -40.44 -36.67
C ASP A 88 -10.92 -39.44 -37.61
N ASP A 89 -10.90 -38.15 -37.27
CA ASP A 89 -11.45 -37.06 -38.09
C ASP A 89 -10.50 -36.60 -39.22
N GLY A 90 -9.29 -37.16 -39.29
CA GLY A 90 -8.32 -36.95 -40.36
C GLY A 90 -7.55 -35.62 -40.31
N ALA A 91 -7.75 -34.80 -39.27
CA ALA A 91 -7.13 -33.49 -39.09
C ALA A 91 -5.99 -33.54 -38.05
N PRO A 92 -4.72 -33.73 -38.47
CA PRO A 92 -3.61 -33.95 -37.54
C PRO A 92 -3.25 -32.71 -36.69
N PHE A 93 -3.46 -31.51 -37.22
CA PHE A 93 -3.22 -30.24 -36.52
C PHE A 93 -4.52 -29.49 -36.31
N ARG A 94 -4.82 -29.10 -35.07
CA ARG A 94 -6.00 -28.33 -34.72
C ARG A 94 -5.60 -26.92 -34.31
N TYR A 95 -6.03 -25.91 -35.07
CA TYR A 95 -5.71 -24.52 -34.78
C TYR A 95 -6.88 -23.81 -34.08
N SER A 96 -6.57 -23.00 -33.10
CA SER A 96 -7.47 -22.02 -32.51
C SER A 96 -6.86 -20.62 -32.56
N PHE A 97 -7.70 -19.59 -32.55
CA PHE A 97 -7.27 -18.20 -32.65
C PHE A 97 -7.75 -17.43 -31.43
N SER A 98 -6.91 -16.53 -30.91
CA SER A 98 -7.32 -15.57 -29.89
C SER A 98 -8.47 -14.69 -30.41
N ALA A 99 -9.48 -14.39 -29.60
CA ALA A 99 -10.57 -13.53 -30.05
C ALA A 99 -10.08 -12.09 -30.22
N LEU A 100 -10.61 -11.36 -31.20
CA LEU A 100 -10.19 -9.97 -31.47
C LEU A 100 -10.35 -9.06 -30.24
N LYS A 101 -11.41 -9.25 -29.45
CA LYS A 101 -11.68 -8.50 -28.21
C LYS A 101 -10.61 -8.71 -27.12
N ASP A 102 -9.89 -9.82 -27.18
CA ASP A 102 -8.85 -10.18 -26.22
C ASP A 102 -7.46 -9.71 -26.69
N ARG A 103 -7.39 -9.00 -27.83
CA ARG A 103 -6.16 -8.42 -28.39
C ARG A 103 -6.15 -6.91 -28.15
N HIS A 104 -5.39 -6.50 -27.15
CA HIS A 104 -5.14 -5.12 -26.79
C HIS A 104 -4.16 -4.48 -27.77
N ASN A 105 -4.39 -3.20 -28.04
CA ASN A 105 -3.54 -2.38 -28.92
C ASN A 105 -3.10 -1.07 -28.25
N ALA A 106 -3.41 -0.93 -26.97
CA ALA A 106 -2.93 0.13 -26.10
C ALA A 106 -2.63 -0.45 -24.71
N VAL A 107 -1.54 -0.01 -24.09
CA VAL A 107 -1.11 -0.45 -22.76
C VAL A 107 -0.69 0.76 -21.93
N GLU A 108 -1.24 0.88 -20.72
CA GLU A 108 -0.74 1.78 -19.68
C GLU A 108 0.23 1.00 -18.79
N VAL A 109 1.53 1.30 -18.91
CA VAL A 109 2.61 0.62 -18.18
C VAL A 109 3.03 1.49 -17.00
N ASN A 110 2.80 1.00 -15.78
CA ASN A 110 3.31 1.65 -14.58
C ASN A 110 4.77 1.27 -14.35
N TRP A 111 5.60 2.27 -14.06
CA TRP A 111 7.02 2.13 -13.74
C TRP A 111 7.43 3.17 -12.71
N ILE A 112 8.58 3.00 -12.06
CA ILE A 112 9.06 3.92 -11.01
C ILE A 112 9.98 4.96 -11.66
N ASP A 113 9.63 6.24 -11.63
CA ASP A 113 10.45 7.30 -12.26
C ASP A 113 11.46 7.92 -11.27
N PRO A 114 12.77 7.65 -11.41
CA PRO A 114 13.79 8.25 -10.55
C PRO A 114 13.87 9.77 -10.69
N ASN A 115 13.43 10.34 -11.81
CA ASN A 115 13.42 11.79 -12.02
C ASN A 115 12.22 12.48 -11.36
N ASN A 116 11.14 11.73 -11.09
CA ASN A 116 9.93 12.20 -10.40
C ASN A 116 9.91 11.82 -8.91
N GLY A 117 11.08 11.75 -8.27
CA GLY A 117 11.19 11.43 -6.85
C GLY A 117 10.86 9.97 -6.52
N TRP A 118 11.08 9.04 -7.45
CA TRP A 118 10.82 7.60 -7.29
C TRP A 118 9.32 7.25 -7.12
N GLU A 119 8.44 8.12 -7.61
CA GLU A 119 7.01 7.86 -7.68
C GLU A 119 6.66 6.97 -8.88
N THR A 120 5.50 6.32 -8.82
CA THR A 120 4.95 5.59 -9.95
C THR A 120 4.52 6.56 -11.06
N ALA A 121 5.06 6.37 -12.25
CA ALA A 121 4.66 7.03 -13.49
C ALA A 121 4.02 6.02 -14.44
N THR A 122 3.20 6.50 -15.38
CA THR A 122 2.53 5.66 -16.38
C THR A 122 3.02 6.02 -17.77
N GLU A 123 3.62 5.06 -18.46
CA GLU A 123 3.95 5.11 -19.88
C GLU A 123 2.77 4.58 -20.70
N LEU A 124 2.27 5.37 -21.65
CA LEU A 124 1.22 4.94 -22.58
C LEU A 124 1.88 4.42 -23.87
N VAL A 125 1.67 3.15 -24.19
CA VAL A 125 2.17 2.50 -25.40
C VAL A 125 0.98 2.15 -26.30
N GLU A 126 1.02 2.56 -27.57
CA GLU A 126 -0.10 2.37 -28.50
C GLU A 126 0.37 1.91 -29.88
N ASP A 127 -0.37 0.99 -30.50
CA ASP A 127 -0.21 0.65 -31.91
C ASP A 127 -1.25 1.39 -32.74
N THR A 128 -0.86 2.53 -33.31
CA THR A 128 -1.78 3.42 -34.02
C THR A 128 -2.43 2.77 -35.24
N GLN A 129 -1.73 1.85 -35.92
CA GLN A 129 -2.26 1.12 -37.07
C GLN A 129 -3.35 0.12 -36.65
N ALA A 130 -3.11 -0.63 -35.57
CA ALA A 130 -4.10 -1.54 -35.01
C ALA A 130 -5.31 -0.79 -34.44
N ILE A 131 -5.10 0.35 -33.77
CA ILE A 131 -6.17 1.21 -33.26
C ILE A 131 -7.03 1.74 -34.41
N ALA A 132 -6.42 2.25 -35.48
CA ALA A 132 -7.14 2.75 -36.65
C ALA A 132 -8.01 1.67 -37.31
N ARG A 133 -7.57 0.40 -37.25
CA ARG A 133 -8.27 -0.73 -37.88
C ARG A 133 -9.34 -1.37 -36.99
N TYR A 134 -9.09 -1.49 -35.68
CA TYR A 134 -9.91 -2.30 -34.77
C TYR A 134 -10.57 -1.50 -33.64
N GLY A 135 -10.30 -0.20 -33.54
CA GLY A 135 -10.67 0.62 -32.39
C GLY A 135 -9.72 0.42 -31.20
N ARG A 136 -9.73 1.36 -30.24
CA ARG A 136 -8.81 1.35 -29.10
C ARG A 136 -9.24 0.32 -28.04
N ASN A 137 -8.33 -0.57 -27.67
CA ASN A 137 -8.51 -1.60 -26.65
C ASN A 137 -7.33 -1.55 -25.67
N VAL A 138 -7.60 -1.11 -24.43
CA VAL A 138 -6.59 -0.73 -23.45
C VAL A 138 -6.48 -1.77 -22.35
N THR A 139 -5.26 -2.15 -22.00
CA THR A 139 -4.95 -2.88 -20.75
C THR A 139 -3.94 -2.11 -19.90
N LYS A 140 -3.80 -2.50 -18.64
CA LYS A 140 -2.84 -1.91 -17.70
C LYS A 140 -1.87 -2.99 -17.26
N MET A 141 -0.60 -2.62 -17.06
CA MET A 141 0.40 -3.52 -16.51
C MET A 141 1.38 -2.78 -15.60
N ASP A 142 1.92 -3.50 -14.63
CA ASP A 142 3.00 -3.00 -13.77
C ASP A 142 4.34 -3.61 -14.21
N ALA A 143 5.32 -2.77 -14.50
CA ALA A 143 6.66 -3.20 -14.84
C ALA A 143 7.50 -3.31 -13.56
N PHE A 144 7.54 -4.52 -12.97
CA PHE A 144 8.26 -4.77 -11.72
C PHE A 144 9.74 -4.40 -11.81
N GLY A 145 10.22 -3.61 -10.84
CA GLY A 145 11.62 -3.16 -10.76
C GLY A 145 12.06 -2.23 -11.90
N CYS A 146 11.14 -1.78 -12.76
CA CYS A 146 11.45 -0.94 -13.90
C CYS A 146 11.64 0.52 -13.48
N THR A 147 12.81 1.09 -13.80
CA THR A 147 13.15 2.49 -13.53
C THR A 147 13.56 3.26 -14.78
N SER A 148 13.33 2.69 -15.96
CA SER A 148 13.59 3.32 -17.26
C SER A 148 12.30 3.40 -18.05
N ARG A 149 12.04 4.58 -18.62
CA ARG A 149 10.93 4.80 -19.52
C ARG A 149 11.05 3.96 -20.80
N GLY A 150 12.25 3.82 -21.36
CA GLY A 150 12.51 2.99 -22.54
C GLY A 150 12.16 1.53 -22.28
N GLN A 151 12.59 0.99 -21.14
CA GLN A 151 12.24 -0.36 -20.69
C GLN A 151 10.73 -0.53 -20.46
N ALA A 152 10.05 0.45 -19.84
CA ALA A 152 8.59 0.43 -19.67
C ALA A 152 7.86 0.40 -21.02
N HIS A 153 8.30 1.22 -21.97
CA HIS A 153 7.74 1.24 -23.32
C HIS A 153 7.94 -0.10 -24.04
N ARG A 154 9.14 -0.69 -23.98
CA ARG A 154 9.40 -2.03 -24.53
C ARG A 154 8.56 -3.12 -23.87
N ALA A 155 8.26 -3.01 -22.56
CA ALA A 155 7.39 -3.96 -21.88
C ALA A 155 5.95 -3.90 -22.40
N GLY A 156 5.38 -2.70 -22.56
CA GLY A 156 4.05 -2.52 -23.14
C GLY A 156 3.99 -2.96 -24.60
N LEU A 157 5.01 -2.63 -25.39
CA LEU A 157 5.09 -3.02 -26.80
C LEU A 157 5.22 -4.54 -26.95
N TRP A 158 5.93 -5.21 -26.05
CA TRP A 158 6.01 -6.67 -26.04
C TRP A 158 4.64 -7.33 -25.88
N LEU A 159 3.81 -6.83 -24.97
CA LEU A 159 2.44 -7.32 -24.77
C LEU A 159 1.61 -7.12 -26.04
N ILE A 160 1.57 -5.90 -26.57
CA ILE A 160 0.81 -5.57 -27.79
C ILE A 160 1.25 -6.44 -28.97
N LYS A 161 2.56 -6.56 -29.21
CA LYS A 161 3.07 -7.33 -30.35
C LYS A 161 2.86 -8.83 -30.17
N THR A 162 2.90 -9.35 -28.95
CA THR A 162 2.53 -10.75 -28.68
C THR A 162 1.07 -10.99 -29.06
N GLU A 163 0.14 -10.16 -28.58
CA GLU A 163 -1.29 -10.34 -28.85
C GLU A 163 -1.69 -10.10 -30.32
N LEU A 164 -0.96 -9.23 -31.04
CA LEU A 164 -1.22 -8.93 -32.45
C LEU A 164 -0.54 -9.90 -33.43
N LEU A 165 0.63 -10.45 -33.09
CA LEU A 165 1.42 -11.29 -34.00
C LEU A 165 1.28 -12.79 -33.71
N GLU A 166 1.13 -13.19 -32.45
CA GLU A 166 1.15 -14.58 -31.98
C GLU A 166 -0.27 -15.06 -31.65
N THR A 167 -1.15 -15.03 -32.66
CA THR A 167 -2.60 -15.17 -32.48
C THR A 167 -3.13 -16.60 -32.50
N GLN A 168 -2.28 -17.58 -32.82
CA GLN A 168 -2.69 -18.96 -33.06
C GLN A 168 -2.15 -19.90 -31.99
N THR A 169 -2.99 -20.84 -31.57
CA THR A 169 -2.59 -22.03 -30.81
C THR A 169 -2.82 -23.25 -31.68
N VAL A 170 -1.94 -24.24 -31.61
CA VAL A 170 -2.03 -25.52 -32.31
C VAL A 170 -1.97 -26.68 -31.33
N ASP A 171 -2.89 -27.64 -31.50
CA ASP A 171 -2.98 -28.87 -30.74
C ASP A 171 -2.82 -30.08 -31.67
N PHE A 172 -1.96 -31.02 -31.30
CA PHE A 172 -1.73 -32.26 -32.06
C PHE A 172 -1.14 -33.35 -31.15
N SER A 173 -1.18 -34.61 -31.60
CA SER A 173 -0.62 -35.75 -30.86
C SER A 173 0.54 -36.37 -31.62
N VAL A 174 1.59 -36.79 -30.93
CA VAL A 174 2.79 -37.42 -31.51
C VAL A 174 3.15 -38.71 -30.79
N GLY A 175 4.02 -39.53 -31.39
CA GLY A 175 4.61 -40.68 -30.71
C GLY A 175 5.69 -40.24 -29.73
N ALA A 176 6.69 -41.11 -29.51
CA ALA A 176 7.83 -40.83 -28.64
C ALA A 176 8.64 -39.57 -29.05
N GLU A 177 8.44 -39.04 -30.27
CA GLU A 177 9.02 -37.76 -30.70
C GLU A 177 8.63 -36.58 -29.78
N GLY A 178 7.50 -36.66 -29.07
CA GLY A 178 7.07 -35.64 -28.11
C GLY A 178 8.05 -35.42 -26.95
N LEU A 179 8.96 -36.37 -26.69
CA LEU A 179 10.01 -36.26 -25.67
C LEU A 179 11.27 -35.53 -26.17
N ARG A 180 11.34 -35.11 -27.44
CA ARG A 180 12.52 -34.44 -28.02
C ARG A 180 12.66 -32.98 -27.62
N HIS A 181 11.61 -32.37 -27.11
CA HIS A 181 11.57 -30.97 -26.72
C HIS A 181 10.82 -30.81 -25.40
N VAL A 182 10.97 -29.65 -24.77
CA VAL A 182 10.29 -29.29 -23.52
C VAL A 182 9.42 -28.05 -23.71
N PRO A 183 8.47 -27.76 -22.78
CA PRO A 183 7.80 -26.47 -22.77
C PRO A 183 8.80 -25.31 -22.83
N GLY A 184 8.59 -24.37 -23.76
CA GLY A 184 9.52 -23.30 -24.07
C GLY A 184 10.23 -23.42 -25.40
N ASP A 185 10.46 -24.64 -25.90
CA ASP A 185 11.17 -24.86 -27.15
C ASP A 185 10.33 -24.43 -28.36
N VAL A 186 11.02 -23.94 -29.40
CA VAL A 186 10.39 -23.60 -30.68
C VAL A 186 10.40 -24.83 -31.57
N ILE A 187 9.23 -25.15 -32.14
CA ILE A 187 9.01 -26.22 -33.12
C ILE A 187 8.50 -25.62 -34.42
N GLU A 188 8.80 -26.28 -35.53
CA GLU A 188 8.26 -25.92 -36.84
C GLU A 188 7.16 -26.89 -37.24
N ILE A 189 6.09 -26.36 -37.83
CA ILE A 189 4.99 -27.16 -38.37
C ILE A 189 4.94 -27.00 -39.90
N CYS A 190 5.16 -28.10 -40.60
CA CYS A 190 5.00 -28.23 -42.05
C CYS A 190 3.65 -28.92 -42.32
N ASP A 191 2.61 -28.10 -42.35
CA ASP A 191 1.22 -28.52 -42.54
C ASP A 191 0.79 -28.26 -43.99
N ASP A 192 0.73 -29.35 -44.77
CA ASP A 192 0.37 -29.34 -46.18
C ASP A 192 -1.08 -28.84 -46.41
N ASP A 193 -2.01 -29.17 -45.50
CA ASP A 193 -3.42 -28.79 -45.61
C ASP A 193 -3.59 -27.28 -45.40
N TYR A 194 -2.77 -26.69 -44.52
CA TYR A 194 -2.75 -25.24 -44.33
C TYR A 194 -1.97 -24.51 -45.43
N ALA A 195 -0.84 -25.06 -45.89
CA ALA A 195 0.00 -24.45 -46.90
C ALA A 195 -0.60 -24.53 -48.32
N GLY A 196 -1.46 -25.51 -48.57
CA GLY A 196 -2.03 -25.80 -49.90
C GLY A 196 -1.04 -26.41 -50.88
N ILE A 197 0.16 -26.76 -50.42
CA ILE A 197 1.27 -27.37 -51.18
C ILE A 197 2.01 -28.34 -50.27
N SER A 198 2.76 -29.28 -50.85
CA SER A 198 3.54 -30.21 -50.05
C SER A 198 4.76 -29.54 -49.43
N THR A 199 4.80 -29.50 -48.10
CA THR A 199 5.81 -28.83 -47.28
C THR A 199 6.52 -29.76 -46.32
N GLY A 200 6.07 -31.00 -46.12
CA GLY A 200 6.77 -31.96 -45.29
C GLY A 200 6.48 -33.41 -45.64
N GLY A 201 7.39 -34.31 -45.24
CA GLY A 201 7.25 -35.74 -45.50
C GLY A 201 8.37 -36.57 -44.89
N ARG A 202 8.68 -37.72 -45.52
CA ARG A 202 9.79 -38.61 -45.18
C ARG A 202 10.76 -38.81 -46.35
N VAL A 203 12.04 -38.97 -46.02
CA VAL A 203 13.08 -39.28 -47.00
C VAL A 203 13.03 -40.78 -47.29
N LEU A 204 12.86 -41.20 -48.53
CA LEU A 204 12.83 -42.63 -48.90
C LEU A 204 14.22 -43.20 -49.21
N ALA A 205 15.13 -42.39 -49.75
CA ALA A 205 16.49 -42.82 -50.05
C ALA A 205 17.46 -41.64 -50.01
N VAL A 206 18.71 -41.90 -49.60
CA VAL A 206 19.78 -40.92 -49.52
C VAL A 206 20.96 -41.37 -50.39
N ASN A 207 21.36 -40.55 -51.37
CA ASN A 207 22.60 -40.74 -52.12
C ASN A 207 23.57 -39.60 -51.81
N SER A 208 24.49 -39.84 -50.88
CA SER A 208 25.48 -38.84 -50.46
C SER A 208 26.52 -38.51 -51.54
N GLN A 209 26.79 -39.43 -52.48
CA GLN A 209 27.76 -39.22 -53.56
C GLN A 209 27.23 -38.22 -54.60
N THR A 210 25.97 -38.36 -54.99
CA THR A 210 25.31 -37.44 -55.95
C THR A 210 24.63 -36.26 -55.27
N ARG A 211 24.58 -36.25 -53.93
CA ARG A 211 23.85 -35.29 -53.08
C ARG A 211 22.37 -35.23 -53.42
N THR A 212 21.77 -36.40 -53.62
CA THR A 212 20.37 -36.55 -54.02
C THR A 212 19.57 -37.24 -52.93
N LEU A 213 18.42 -36.68 -52.59
CA LEU A 213 17.42 -37.26 -51.70
C LEU A 213 16.21 -37.68 -52.55
N THR A 214 15.68 -38.87 -52.30
CA THR A 214 14.37 -39.27 -52.85
C THR A 214 13.32 -39.05 -51.77
N LEU A 215 12.30 -38.24 -52.04
CA LEU A 215 11.22 -37.94 -51.10
C LEU A 215 10.03 -38.90 -51.28
N ASP A 216 9.16 -38.96 -50.27
CA ASP A 216 7.93 -39.77 -50.27
C ASP A 216 6.79 -39.18 -51.11
N ARG A 217 6.91 -37.92 -51.55
CA ARG A 217 5.91 -37.17 -52.30
C ARG A 217 6.55 -36.10 -53.16
N GLU A 218 5.84 -35.69 -54.20
CA GLU A 218 6.32 -34.69 -55.15
C GLU A 218 6.37 -33.29 -54.52
N ILE A 219 7.40 -32.54 -54.87
CA ILE A 219 7.57 -31.14 -54.47
C ILE A 219 7.79 -30.26 -55.71
N THR A 220 7.35 -29.00 -55.62
CA THR A 220 7.54 -28.00 -56.70
C THR A 220 8.40 -26.86 -56.18
N LEU A 221 9.43 -26.47 -56.95
CA LEU A 221 10.25 -25.30 -56.64
C LEU A 221 9.61 -24.01 -57.16
N PRO A 222 9.74 -22.89 -56.44
CA PRO A 222 9.30 -21.58 -56.91
C PRO A 222 10.20 -21.06 -58.04
N SER A 223 9.66 -20.16 -58.87
CA SER A 223 10.37 -19.55 -60.00
C SER A 223 11.51 -18.61 -59.60
N SER A 224 11.55 -18.16 -58.34
CA SER A 224 12.59 -17.28 -57.80
C SER A 224 12.77 -17.48 -56.29
N GLY A 225 13.98 -17.16 -55.79
CA GLY A 225 14.34 -17.25 -54.37
C GLY A 225 14.94 -18.59 -53.97
N THR A 226 15.61 -18.62 -52.82
CA THR A 226 16.31 -19.80 -52.32
C THR A 226 15.33 -20.72 -51.58
N THR A 227 15.24 -21.98 -52.00
CA THR A 227 14.49 -23.02 -51.29
C THR A 227 15.43 -23.81 -50.40
N LEU A 228 15.05 -24.02 -49.14
CA LEU A 228 15.78 -24.89 -48.23
C LEU A 228 14.95 -26.13 -47.90
N ILE A 229 15.62 -27.25 -47.67
CA ILE A 229 15.03 -28.45 -47.08
C ILE A 229 15.68 -28.68 -45.70
N SER A 230 14.85 -28.80 -44.69
CA SER A 230 15.23 -29.19 -43.34
C SER A 230 15.24 -30.70 -43.23
N LEU A 231 16.35 -31.25 -42.75
CA LEU A 231 16.60 -32.69 -42.58
C LEU A 231 17.04 -32.96 -41.14
N VAL A 232 17.07 -34.21 -40.74
CA VAL A 232 17.59 -34.64 -39.43
C VAL A 232 18.95 -35.28 -39.62
N ASP A 233 19.98 -34.74 -38.97
CA ASP A 233 21.33 -35.30 -39.01
C ASP A 233 21.49 -36.55 -38.11
N GLY A 234 22.67 -37.17 -38.13
CA GLY A 234 22.97 -38.35 -37.32
C GLY A 234 22.98 -38.12 -35.81
N SER A 235 23.02 -36.86 -35.36
CA SER A 235 22.86 -36.48 -33.95
C SER A 235 21.40 -36.19 -33.58
N GLY A 236 20.48 -36.26 -34.54
CA GLY A 236 19.06 -36.01 -34.32
C GLY A 236 18.66 -34.54 -34.39
N ASN A 237 19.53 -33.65 -34.87
CA ASN A 237 19.27 -32.21 -34.95
C ASN A 237 18.70 -31.81 -36.32
N PRO A 238 17.81 -30.81 -36.37
CA PRO A 238 17.31 -30.27 -37.63
C PRO A 238 18.37 -29.41 -38.34
N VAL A 239 18.77 -29.78 -39.55
CA VAL A 239 19.74 -29.05 -40.38
C VAL A 239 19.07 -28.62 -41.69
N SER A 240 19.12 -27.32 -42.00
CA SER A 240 18.62 -26.79 -43.28
C SER A 240 19.73 -26.75 -44.34
N VAL A 241 19.44 -27.25 -45.54
CA VAL A 241 20.35 -27.25 -46.70
C VAL A 241 19.63 -26.71 -47.94
N GLU A 242 20.39 -26.13 -48.86
CA GLU A 242 19.84 -25.51 -50.06
C GLU A 242 19.49 -26.55 -51.10
N VAL A 243 18.29 -26.42 -51.68
CA VAL A 243 17.84 -27.24 -52.82
C VAL A 243 18.35 -26.61 -54.12
N GLN A 244 19.14 -27.37 -54.87
CA GLN A 244 19.72 -26.93 -56.15
C GLN A 244 18.82 -27.25 -57.34
N SER A 245 18.17 -28.41 -57.34
CA SER A 245 17.27 -28.84 -58.41
C SER A 245 16.35 -29.96 -57.94
N VAL A 246 15.19 -30.08 -58.56
CA VAL A 246 14.26 -31.22 -58.39
C VAL A 246 14.08 -31.91 -59.74
N THR A 247 14.13 -33.25 -59.75
CA THR A 247 13.90 -34.08 -60.94
C THR A 247 12.72 -35.00 -60.67
N ASP A 248 11.80 -35.07 -61.64
CA ASP A 248 10.56 -35.88 -61.57
C ASP A 248 9.70 -35.60 -60.30
N GLY A 249 9.80 -34.39 -59.73
CA GLY A 249 9.12 -34.00 -58.49
C GLY A 249 9.65 -34.66 -57.19
N LEU A 250 10.33 -35.81 -57.28
CA LEU A 250 10.69 -36.65 -56.12
C LEU A 250 12.17 -36.64 -55.76
N LYS A 251 13.06 -36.39 -56.73
CA LYS A 251 14.51 -36.44 -56.53
C LYS A 251 15.06 -35.04 -56.33
N VAL A 252 15.48 -34.74 -55.12
CA VAL A 252 15.94 -33.41 -54.69
C VAL A 252 17.46 -33.42 -54.58
N LYS A 253 18.13 -32.62 -55.41
CA LYS A 253 19.57 -32.39 -55.32
C LYS A 253 19.84 -31.22 -54.38
N VAL A 254 20.66 -31.45 -53.37
CA VAL A 254 21.02 -30.44 -52.35
C VAL A 254 22.48 -30.01 -52.46
N ASN A 255 22.82 -28.83 -51.93
CA ASN A 255 24.19 -28.34 -51.94
C ASN A 255 25.15 -29.24 -51.13
N ARG A 256 24.66 -29.81 -50.02
CA ARG A 256 25.30 -30.83 -49.18
C ARG A 256 24.24 -31.73 -48.54
N VAL A 257 24.56 -33.00 -48.34
CA VAL A 257 23.76 -33.90 -47.50
C VAL A 257 24.39 -33.90 -46.11
N PRO A 258 23.65 -33.52 -45.04
CA PRO A 258 24.16 -33.60 -43.68
C PRO A 258 24.60 -35.03 -43.32
N ASP A 259 25.61 -35.15 -42.46
CA ASP A 259 26.11 -36.46 -42.04
C ASP A 259 25.05 -37.21 -41.22
N GLY A 260 24.82 -38.48 -41.57
CA GLY A 260 23.91 -39.36 -40.82
C GLY A 260 22.42 -39.16 -41.08
N VAL A 261 22.01 -38.46 -42.14
CA VAL A 261 20.60 -38.44 -42.58
C VAL A 261 20.16 -39.87 -42.92
N ALA A 262 19.17 -40.37 -42.17
CA ALA A 262 18.66 -41.72 -42.33
C ALA A 262 17.48 -41.80 -43.31
N GLU A 263 17.30 -42.94 -43.95
CA GLU A 263 16.04 -43.27 -44.62
C GLU A 263 14.88 -43.25 -43.62
N TYR A 264 13.70 -42.87 -44.09
CA TYR A 264 12.49 -42.58 -43.34
C TYR A 264 12.58 -41.43 -42.32
N SER A 265 13.70 -40.69 -42.26
CA SER A 265 13.77 -39.44 -41.49
C SER A 265 12.81 -38.39 -42.04
N VAL A 266 12.39 -37.47 -41.18
CA VAL A 266 11.46 -36.40 -41.55
C VAL A 266 12.17 -35.28 -42.30
N TRP A 267 11.46 -34.69 -43.25
CA TRP A 267 11.90 -33.47 -43.92
C TRP A 267 10.81 -32.39 -43.89
N GLY A 268 11.25 -31.14 -43.97
CA GLY A 268 10.38 -29.96 -44.10
C GLY A 268 10.94 -28.96 -45.11
N LEU A 269 10.12 -28.43 -46.00
CA LEU A 269 10.50 -27.44 -47.00
C LEU A 269 10.31 -26.02 -46.47
N LYS A 270 11.27 -25.16 -46.80
CA LYS A 270 11.26 -23.73 -46.53
C LYS A 270 11.31 -23.01 -47.85
N LEU A 271 10.17 -22.42 -48.21
CA LEU A 271 10.00 -21.75 -49.50
C LEU A 271 10.09 -20.23 -49.29
N PRO A 272 10.71 -19.48 -50.22
CA PRO A 272 10.81 -18.02 -50.14
C PRO A 272 9.44 -17.32 -50.15
N THR A 273 8.41 -17.97 -50.73
CA THR A 273 7.04 -17.45 -50.82
C THR A 273 6.16 -17.85 -49.64
N LEU A 274 6.64 -18.70 -48.74
CA LEU A 274 5.86 -19.22 -47.61
C LEU A 274 6.56 -18.86 -46.29
N ARG A 275 5.83 -18.23 -45.37
CA ARG A 275 6.35 -17.97 -44.04
C ARG A 275 6.49 -19.29 -43.28
N GLN A 276 7.66 -19.50 -42.66
CA GLN A 276 7.85 -20.61 -41.74
C GLN A 276 6.86 -20.49 -40.59
N ARG A 277 6.22 -21.62 -40.25
CA ARG A 277 5.25 -21.67 -39.16
C ARG A 277 5.94 -22.22 -37.93
N LEU A 278 6.43 -21.30 -37.11
CA LEU A 278 7.07 -21.59 -35.85
C LEU A 278 6.04 -21.49 -34.73
N PHE A 279 6.13 -22.41 -33.78
CA PHE A 279 5.30 -22.44 -32.59
C PHE A 279 6.16 -22.73 -31.37
N ARG A 280 5.92 -22.05 -30.26
CA ARG A 280 6.54 -22.32 -28.97
C ARG A 280 5.70 -23.33 -28.21
N CYS A 281 6.30 -24.44 -27.81
CA CYS A 281 5.63 -25.48 -27.03
C CYS A 281 5.21 -24.93 -25.65
N VAL A 282 3.94 -25.07 -25.29
CA VAL A 282 3.39 -24.63 -24.00
C VAL A 282 3.18 -25.80 -23.06
N SER A 283 2.70 -26.93 -23.58
CA SER A 283 2.49 -28.13 -22.78
C SER A 283 2.72 -29.41 -23.58
N ILE A 284 3.22 -30.42 -22.87
CA ILE A 284 3.41 -31.78 -23.34
C ILE A 284 2.72 -32.68 -22.32
N ARG A 285 1.74 -33.47 -22.76
CA ARG A 285 0.98 -34.37 -21.88
C ARG A 285 1.02 -35.78 -22.43
N GLU A 286 1.47 -36.73 -21.62
CA GLU A 286 1.38 -38.15 -21.95
C GLU A 286 -0.09 -38.62 -21.89
N ASN A 287 -0.50 -39.39 -22.89
CA ASN A 287 -1.81 -40.03 -22.96
C ASN A 287 -1.69 -41.51 -22.54
N ASP A 288 -2.82 -42.13 -22.19
CA ASP A 288 -2.87 -43.53 -21.71
C ASP A 288 -2.46 -44.57 -22.77
N ASP A 289 -2.31 -44.16 -24.03
CA ASP A 289 -1.94 -45.00 -25.18
C ASP A 289 -0.45 -44.89 -25.55
N GLY A 290 0.36 -44.16 -24.78
CA GLY A 290 1.78 -43.93 -25.04
C GLY A 290 2.06 -42.85 -26.10
N THR A 291 1.04 -42.11 -26.54
CA THR A 291 1.21 -40.89 -27.34
C THR A 291 1.35 -39.66 -26.45
N TYR A 292 1.87 -38.57 -27.02
CA TYR A 292 2.02 -37.29 -26.33
C TYR A 292 1.19 -36.22 -27.02
N ALA A 293 0.28 -35.58 -26.28
CA ALA A 293 -0.45 -34.41 -26.74
C ALA A 293 0.42 -33.16 -26.57
N ILE A 294 0.57 -32.40 -27.65
CA ILE A 294 1.36 -31.16 -27.72
C ILE A 294 0.41 -30.00 -27.94
N THR A 295 0.55 -28.96 -27.11
CA THR A 295 -0.08 -27.65 -27.32
C THR A 295 1.01 -26.61 -27.49
N ALA A 296 0.95 -25.83 -28.55
CA ALA A 296 1.95 -24.82 -28.86
C ALA A 296 1.31 -23.51 -29.36
N VAL A 297 1.93 -22.37 -29.05
CA VAL A 297 1.45 -21.04 -29.46
C VAL A 297 2.36 -20.49 -30.54
N GLN A 298 1.80 -19.79 -31.52
CA GLN A 298 2.54 -19.22 -32.63
C GLN A 298 3.73 -18.38 -32.14
N HIS A 299 4.89 -18.54 -32.78
CA HIS A 299 6.09 -17.79 -32.47
C HIS A 299 6.51 -16.95 -33.67
N VAL A 300 6.75 -15.66 -33.44
CA VAL A 300 7.19 -14.72 -34.48
C VAL A 300 8.58 -14.17 -34.12
N PRO A 301 9.67 -14.67 -34.74
CA PRO A 301 11.03 -14.27 -34.39
C PRO A 301 11.30 -12.77 -34.51
N GLU A 302 10.64 -12.09 -35.45
CA GLU A 302 10.83 -10.65 -35.67
C GLU A 302 10.24 -9.77 -34.56
N LYS A 303 9.41 -10.34 -33.67
CA LYS A 303 8.75 -9.65 -32.54
C LYS A 303 9.76 -8.89 -31.68
N GLU A 304 10.89 -9.53 -31.36
CA GLU A 304 11.91 -8.94 -30.49
C GLU A 304 12.54 -7.71 -31.12
N ALA A 305 12.94 -7.79 -32.39
CA ALA A 305 13.53 -6.65 -33.09
C ALA A 305 12.56 -5.47 -33.19
N ILE A 306 11.26 -5.73 -33.37
CA ILE A 306 10.22 -4.67 -33.35
C ILE A 306 10.14 -4.02 -31.98
N VAL A 307 10.23 -4.80 -30.90
CA VAL A 307 10.13 -4.30 -29.53
C VAL A 307 11.39 -3.52 -29.13
N ASP A 308 12.58 -4.09 -29.37
CA ASP A 308 13.86 -3.49 -29.01
C ASP A 308 14.08 -2.13 -29.70
N ASN A 309 13.62 -1.98 -30.95
CA ASN A 309 13.74 -0.75 -31.72
C ASN A 309 12.47 0.14 -31.67
N GLY A 310 11.47 -0.23 -30.89
CA GLY A 310 10.16 0.42 -30.91
C GLY A 310 10.05 1.67 -30.02
N ALA A 311 10.95 1.84 -29.05
CA ALA A 311 10.97 3.02 -28.20
C ALA A 311 11.54 4.23 -28.97
N HIS A 312 10.74 5.29 -29.12
CA HIS A 312 11.17 6.56 -29.67
C HIS A 312 10.38 7.71 -29.02
N PHE A 313 11.08 8.67 -28.44
CA PHE A 313 10.47 9.77 -27.70
C PHE A 313 10.87 11.12 -28.31
N ASP A 314 9.97 11.69 -29.11
CA ASP A 314 10.11 13.06 -29.59
C ASP A 314 9.87 14.02 -28.41
N GLY A 315 10.87 14.87 -28.11
CA GLY A 315 10.93 15.72 -26.91
C GLY A 315 9.73 16.64 -26.66
N ASP A 316 8.85 16.84 -27.66
CA ASP A 316 7.70 17.75 -27.60
C ASP A 316 6.32 17.06 -27.64
N GLN A 317 6.22 15.74 -27.91
CA GLN A 317 4.94 15.08 -28.23
C GLN A 317 4.59 13.85 -27.40
N SER A 318 5.27 13.62 -26.29
CA SER A 318 5.02 12.44 -25.48
C SER A 318 3.69 12.53 -24.72
N GLY A 319 2.66 11.78 -25.18
CA GLY A 319 1.33 11.65 -24.56
C GLY A 319 1.30 11.02 -23.15
N THR A 320 2.44 10.87 -22.51
CA THR A 320 2.58 10.54 -21.09
C THR A 320 2.24 11.75 -20.22
N VAL A 321 1.50 11.49 -19.14
CA VAL A 321 1.31 12.41 -18.02
C VAL A 321 2.62 12.57 -17.23
N ASN A 322 3.71 12.97 -17.89
CA ASN A 322 5.00 13.29 -17.26
C ASN A 322 4.96 14.71 -16.66
N GLY A 323 3.87 15.05 -15.98
CA GLY A 323 3.83 16.22 -15.13
C GLY A 323 4.62 15.92 -13.86
N VAL A 324 5.92 16.25 -13.85
CA VAL A 324 6.66 16.30 -12.59
C VAL A 324 6.00 17.39 -11.74
N THR A 325 5.11 16.98 -10.84
CA THR A 325 4.36 17.90 -9.98
C THR A 325 5.35 18.65 -9.10
N PRO A 326 5.45 20.00 -9.20
CA PRO A 326 6.35 20.76 -8.34
C PRO A 326 6.03 20.49 -6.86
N PRO A 327 7.02 20.18 -6.00
CA PRO A 327 6.78 19.89 -4.60
C PRO A 327 6.29 21.14 -3.85
N ALA A 328 5.47 20.94 -2.82
CA ALA A 328 5.05 22.02 -1.93
C ALA A 328 6.25 22.56 -1.12
N VAL A 329 6.31 23.87 -0.94
CA VAL A 329 7.29 24.53 -0.05
C VAL A 329 6.74 24.51 1.38
N GLN A 330 7.55 24.04 2.34
CA GLN A 330 7.18 23.94 3.75
C GLN A 330 8.20 24.67 4.63
N HIS A 331 7.76 25.03 5.85
CA HIS A 331 8.59 25.69 6.88
C HIS A 331 9.38 26.92 6.39
N LEU A 332 8.77 27.74 5.54
CA LEU A 332 9.39 28.98 5.05
C LEU A 332 9.62 29.95 6.23
N THR A 333 10.87 30.29 6.47
CA THR A 333 11.32 31.23 7.49
C THR A 333 12.14 32.36 6.87
N ALA A 334 12.13 33.53 7.51
CA ALA A 334 12.92 34.70 7.11
C ALA A 334 13.59 35.34 8.34
N GLU A 335 14.91 35.33 8.37
CA GLU A 335 15.71 35.88 9.49
C GLU A 335 16.39 37.18 9.06
N VAL A 336 16.12 38.27 9.80
CA VAL A 336 16.72 39.59 9.54
C VAL A 336 18.05 39.71 10.28
N THR A 337 19.07 40.16 9.55
CA THR A 337 20.41 40.45 10.09
C THR A 337 20.89 41.81 9.57
N ALA A 338 21.74 42.48 10.34
CA ALA A 338 22.42 43.69 9.92
C ALA A 338 23.92 43.40 9.79
N ASP A 339 24.51 43.73 8.64
CA ASP A 339 25.94 43.61 8.38
C ASP A 339 26.44 44.90 7.73
N SER A 340 27.45 45.53 8.34
CA SER A 340 28.16 46.68 7.76
C SER A 340 27.25 47.86 7.32
N GLY A 341 26.12 48.06 8.00
CA GLY A 341 25.15 49.12 7.70
C GLY A 341 24.08 48.76 6.66
N GLU A 342 24.07 47.53 6.15
CA GLU A 342 23.03 47.01 5.25
C GLU A 342 22.19 45.93 5.95
N TYR A 343 20.88 45.92 5.69
CA TYR A 343 20.00 44.86 6.17
C TYR A 343 19.93 43.71 5.17
N GLN A 344 20.08 42.49 5.70
CA GLN A 344 20.04 41.25 4.94
C GLN A 344 18.99 40.32 5.53
N VAL A 345 18.36 39.52 4.66
CA VAL A 345 17.36 38.53 5.07
C VAL A 345 17.77 37.17 4.53
N LEU A 346 17.91 36.20 5.42
CA LEU A 346 18.14 34.81 5.07
C LEU A 346 16.81 34.07 5.07
N ALA A 347 16.40 33.60 3.89
CA ALA A 347 15.25 32.73 3.72
C ALA A 347 15.68 31.26 3.73
N ARG A 348 14.94 30.42 4.47
CA ARG A 348 15.10 28.96 4.50
C ARG A 348 13.75 28.27 4.37
N TRP A 349 13.70 27.15 3.67
CA TRP A 349 12.49 26.33 3.52
C TRP A 349 12.87 24.86 3.28
N ASP A 350 11.89 23.97 3.31
CA ASP A 350 12.03 22.56 2.99
C ASP A 350 11.01 22.11 1.93
N THR A 351 11.25 20.93 1.35
CA THR A 351 10.29 20.26 0.48
C THR A 351 10.10 18.81 0.93
N PRO A 352 8.89 18.26 0.85
CA PRO A 352 8.61 16.88 1.30
C PRO A 352 9.31 15.81 0.45
N LYS A 353 9.78 16.16 -0.76
CA LYS A 353 10.50 15.27 -1.67
C LYS A 353 11.50 16.02 -2.54
N VAL A 354 12.56 15.32 -2.95
CA VAL A 354 13.57 15.82 -3.89
C VAL A 354 13.16 15.42 -5.31
N VAL A 355 13.04 16.41 -6.19
CA VAL A 355 12.56 16.24 -7.55
C VAL A 355 13.56 16.85 -8.51
N LYS A 356 13.99 16.10 -9.54
CA LYS A 356 15.02 16.55 -10.48
C LYS A 356 14.44 17.60 -11.43
N GLY A 357 15.20 18.67 -11.70
CA GLY A 357 14.76 19.73 -12.62
C GLY A 357 13.77 20.73 -12.01
N VAL A 358 13.57 20.71 -10.68
CA VAL A 358 12.81 21.73 -9.95
C VAL A 358 13.74 22.86 -9.50
N SER A 359 13.22 24.08 -9.59
CA SER A 359 13.84 25.31 -9.08
C SER A 359 12.82 26.10 -8.27
N PHE A 360 13.26 26.95 -7.35
CA PHE A 360 12.40 27.77 -6.52
C PHE A 360 12.40 29.20 -7.03
N LEU A 361 11.20 29.74 -7.26
CA LEU A 361 11.00 31.16 -7.57
C LEU A 361 10.61 31.88 -6.27
N LEU A 362 11.45 32.85 -5.90
CA LEU A 362 11.23 33.72 -4.75
C LEU A 362 10.76 35.08 -5.24
N ARG A 363 9.76 35.65 -4.56
CA ARG A 363 9.24 37.00 -4.79
C ARG A 363 9.20 37.72 -3.46
N LEU A 364 10.00 38.77 -3.34
CA LEU A 364 10.04 39.66 -2.17
C LEU A 364 9.31 40.96 -2.51
N THR A 365 8.27 41.29 -1.76
CA THR A 365 7.52 42.54 -1.88
C THR A 365 7.68 43.38 -0.61
N VAL A 366 7.54 44.70 -0.74
CA VAL A 366 7.47 45.66 0.36
C VAL A 366 6.13 46.38 0.31
N THR A 367 5.48 46.53 1.45
CA THR A 367 4.26 47.31 1.58
C THR A 367 4.64 48.79 1.75
N ALA A 368 4.21 49.63 0.81
CA ALA A 368 4.38 51.07 0.87
C ALA A 368 3.37 51.73 1.85
N ASP A 369 3.63 52.97 2.24
CA ASP A 369 2.81 53.71 3.23
C ASP A 369 1.35 53.92 2.79
N ASP A 370 1.08 53.87 1.47
CA ASP A 370 -0.26 53.93 0.87
C ASP A 370 -0.99 52.57 0.89
N GLY A 371 -0.40 51.55 1.50
CA GLY A 371 -0.91 50.18 1.56
C GLY A 371 -0.66 49.36 0.27
N SER A 372 -0.02 49.92 -0.75
CA SER A 372 0.30 49.20 -2.00
C SER A 372 1.51 48.29 -1.82
N GLU A 373 1.44 47.09 -2.39
CA GLU A 373 2.60 46.19 -2.44
C GLU A 373 3.46 46.47 -3.67
N ARG A 374 4.75 46.71 -3.45
CA ARG A 374 5.74 46.93 -4.50
C ARG A 374 6.73 45.77 -4.53
N LEU A 375 7.07 45.32 -5.73
CA LEU A 375 8.09 44.28 -5.90
C LEU A 375 9.47 44.84 -5.59
N VAL A 376 10.18 44.20 -4.68
CA VAL A 376 11.56 44.55 -4.30
C VAL A 376 12.54 43.75 -5.14
N SER A 377 12.37 42.42 -5.13
CA SER A 377 13.26 41.51 -5.84
C SER A 377 12.55 40.21 -6.18
N THR A 378 12.98 39.58 -7.27
CA THR A 378 12.71 38.17 -7.56
C THR A 378 14.02 37.41 -7.63
N ALA A 379 14.02 36.15 -7.21
CA ALA A 379 15.18 35.28 -7.36
C ALA A 379 14.75 33.89 -7.82
N ARG A 380 15.65 33.19 -8.51
CA ARG A 380 15.47 31.78 -8.86
C ARG A 380 16.69 31.01 -8.39
N THR A 381 16.47 29.91 -7.67
CA THR A 381 17.55 29.08 -7.13
C THR A 381 17.16 27.60 -7.15
N THR A 382 18.13 26.70 -7.17
CA THR A 382 17.92 25.25 -6.97
C THR A 382 18.15 24.82 -5.51
N GLU A 383 18.74 25.70 -4.71
CA GLU A 383 18.97 25.50 -3.28
C GLU A 383 17.70 25.79 -2.46
N THR A 384 17.60 25.22 -1.26
CA THR A 384 16.50 25.48 -0.31
C THR A 384 16.75 26.66 0.62
N THR A 385 17.75 27.49 0.29
CA THR A 385 18.07 28.72 1.01
C THR A 385 18.38 29.84 0.03
N TYR A 386 18.09 31.08 0.42
CA TYR A 386 18.44 32.26 -0.37
C TYR A 386 18.63 33.49 0.52
N ARG A 387 19.61 34.34 0.18
CA ARG A 387 19.91 35.55 0.95
C ARG A 387 19.62 36.79 0.13
N PHE A 388 18.70 37.62 0.60
CA PHE A 388 18.47 38.97 0.11
C PHE A 388 19.39 39.95 0.84
N ARG A 389 19.97 40.90 0.12
CA ARG A 389 20.89 41.93 0.65
C ARG A 389 20.39 43.32 0.27
N GLN A 390 20.97 44.36 0.88
CA GLN A 390 20.69 45.75 0.55
C GLN A 390 19.21 46.14 0.71
N LEU A 391 18.54 45.57 1.72
CA LEU A 391 17.15 45.87 1.99
C LEU A 391 17.04 47.17 2.79
N ALA A 392 16.08 48.02 2.42
CA ALA A 392 15.75 49.23 3.15
C ALA A 392 14.84 48.92 4.36
N LEU A 393 14.59 49.91 5.21
CA LEU A 393 13.57 49.80 6.24
C LEU A 393 12.18 49.64 5.60
N GLY A 394 11.35 48.75 6.13
CA GLY A 394 10.02 48.47 5.57
C GLY A 394 9.35 47.21 6.09
N ASN A 395 8.07 47.02 5.72
CA ASN A 395 7.32 45.79 5.95
C ASN A 395 7.38 44.94 4.69
N TYR A 396 7.87 43.70 4.81
CA TYR A 396 8.13 42.82 3.68
C TYR A 396 7.26 41.57 3.73
N SER A 397 6.92 41.05 2.55
CA SER A 397 6.37 39.71 2.38
C SER A 397 7.24 38.93 1.40
N LEU A 398 7.65 37.73 1.80
CA LEU A 398 8.40 36.80 0.97
C LEU A 398 7.50 35.63 0.58
N THR A 399 7.35 35.41 -0.72
CA THR A 399 6.68 34.24 -1.28
C THR A 399 7.69 33.35 -2.00
N VAL A 400 7.63 32.03 -1.76
CA VAL A 400 8.46 31.03 -2.44
C VAL A 400 7.57 29.95 -3.04
N ARG A 401 7.84 29.56 -4.29
CA ARG A 401 7.13 28.46 -4.98
C ARG A 401 8.11 27.58 -5.77
N ALA A 402 7.85 26.29 -5.82
CA ALA A 402 8.58 25.36 -6.68
C ALA A 402 8.10 25.49 -8.14
N VAL A 403 9.02 25.35 -9.09
CA VAL A 403 8.80 25.45 -10.53
C VAL A 403 9.56 24.33 -11.23
N ASN A 404 8.86 23.50 -12.00
CA ASN A 404 9.49 22.42 -12.77
C ASN A 404 10.09 22.93 -14.10
N ALA A 405 10.73 22.03 -14.85
CA ALA A 405 11.38 22.34 -16.13
C ALA A 405 10.41 22.87 -17.20
N TRP A 406 9.12 22.51 -17.13
CA TRP A 406 8.06 22.98 -18.04
C TRP A 406 7.40 24.29 -17.60
N GLY A 407 7.89 24.91 -16.53
CA GLY A 407 7.37 26.19 -16.02
C GLY A 407 6.07 26.06 -15.20
N GLN A 408 5.60 24.85 -14.93
CA GLN A 408 4.49 24.62 -14.01
C GLN A 408 4.92 25.01 -12.59
N GLN A 409 4.05 25.74 -11.90
CA GLN A 409 4.31 26.26 -10.57
C GLN A 409 3.50 25.49 -9.53
N GLY A 410 4.13 25.14 -8.42
CA GLY A 410 3.46 24.57 -7.25
C GLY A 410 2.83 25.64 -6.36
N ASP A 411 2.18 25.19 -5.29
CA ASP A 411 1.56 26.07 -4.32
C ASP A 411 2.60 26.97 -3.61
N PRO A 412 2.32 28.27 -3.47
CA PRO A 412 3.23 29.21 -2.82
C PRO A 412 3.18 29.11 -1.29
N ALA A 413 4.35 29.13 -0.64
CA ALA A 413 4.48 29.45 0.78
C ALA A 413 4.82 30.94 0.94
N SER A 414 4.26 31.61 1.96
CA SER A 414 4.56 33.02 2.23
C SER A 414 4.83 33.29 3.70
N VAL A 415 5.73 34.22 3.98
CA VAL A 415 6.06 34.72 5.33
C VAL A 415 6.24 36.23 5.29
N SER A 416 5.78 36.94 6.31
CA SER A 416 5.95 38.39 6.45
C SER A 416 6.93 38.73 7.56
N PHE A 417 7.76 39.76 7.34
CA PHE A 417 8.74 40.24 8.32
C PHE A 417 8.94 41.75 8.19
N ARG A 418 9.52 42.38 9.22
CA ARG A 418 9.70 43.83 9.29
C ARG A 418 11.17 44.18 9.53
N ILE A 419 11.66 45.19 8.81
CA ILE A 419 12.97 45.79 9.02
C ILE A 419 12.73 47.24 9.49
N ALA A 420 12.68 47.46 10.80
CA ALA A 420 12.51 48.78 11.39
C ALA A 420 13.11 48.82 12.80
N ALA A 421 13.55 50.01 13.23
CA ALA A 421 13.84 50.24 14.64
C ALA A 421 12.56 49.97 15.46
N PRO A 422 12.70 49.44 16.68
CA PRO A 422 11.54 49.04 17.46
C PRO A 422 10.81 50.28 17.98
N ALA A 423 9.51 50.15 18.22
CA ALA A 423 8.75 51.19 18.90
C ALA A 423 9.22 51.36 20.34
N ALA A 424 9.14 52.57 20.88
CA ALA A 424 9.40 52.80 22.30
C ALA A 424 8.42 52.01 23.18
N PRO A 425 8.79 51.65 24.42
CA PRO A 425 7.85 51.05 25.36
C PRO A 425 6.58 51.91 25.45
N SER A 426 5.41 51.30 25.30
CA SER A 426 4.12 52.01 25.41
C SER A 426 3.83 52.43 26.84
N ARG A 427 4.29 51.62 27.80
CA ARG A 427 4.31 51.94 29.23
C ARG A 427 5.46 51.22 29.92
N ILE A 428 5.85 51.73 31.08
CA ILE A 428 6.74 51.05 32.01
C ILE A 428 5.94 50.88 33.30
N GLU A 429 5.68 49.63 33.67
CA GLU A 429 5.08 49.30 34.95
C GLU A 429 6.17 49.35 36.02
N LEU A 430 5.92 50.10 37.09
CA LEU A 430 6.83 50.22 38.23
C LEU A 430 6.17 49.60 39.45
N THR A 431 6.77 48.54 39.98
CA THR A 431 6.29 47.85 41.19
C THR A 431 7.16 48.27 42.38
N PRO A 432 6.60 49.01 43.37
CA PRO A 432 7.33 49.38 44.58
C PRO A 432 7.66 48.17 45.46
N GLY A 433 8.87 48.12 46.01
CA GLY A 433 9.26 47.19 47.07
C GLY A 433 10.01 47.91 48.20
N TYR A 434 10.36 47.18 49.26
CA TYR A 434 11.18 47.73 50.35
C TYR A 434 12.63 47.95 49.87
N PHE A 435 13.10 49.20 49.90
CA PHE A 435 14.42 49.60 49.36
C PHE A 435 14.68 49.22 47.88
N GLN A 436 13.62 48.95 47.11
CA GLN A 436 13.72 48.53 45.72
C GLN A 436 12.54 48.98 44.87
N ILE A 437 12.74 49.07 43.56
CA ILE A 437 11.71 49.32 42.57
C ILE A 437 11.97 48.40 41.37
N THR A 438 10.95 47.68 40.92
CA THR A 438 11.02 46.84 39.71
C THR A 438 10.41 47.58 38.54
N ALA A 439 11.13 47.66 37.41
CA ALA A 439 10.67 48.27 36.17
C ALA A 439 10.44 47.21 35.10
N THR A 440 9.21 47.12 34.60
CA THR A 440 8.77 46.18 33.56
C THR A 440 8.20 46.95 32.37
N PRO A 441 8.94 47.08 31.25
CA PRO A 441 8.48 47.77 30.06
C PRO A 441 7.53 46.89 29.24
N HIS A 442 6.53 47.50 28.62
CA HIS A 442 5.60 46.82 27.71
C HIS A 442 5.56 47.52 26.36
N LEU A 443 5.44 46.75 25.27
CA LEU A 443 5.18 47.28 23.93
C LEU A 443 3.66 47.38 23.68
N ALA A 444 3.25 48.29 22.80
CA ALA A 444 1.87 48.33 22.32
C ALA A 444 1.52 47.12 21.42
N VAL A 445 2.49 46.62 20.67
CA VAL A 445 2.39 45.43 19.83
C VAL A 445 3.57 44.52 20.17
N TYR A 446 3.29 43.25 20.43
CA TYR A 446 4.34 42.28 20.74
C TYR A 446 5.30 42.12 19.57
N ASP A 447 6.60 42.27 19.83
CA ASP A 447 7.67 42.04 18.87
C ASP A 447 8.73 41.15 19.53
N PRO A 448 8.89 39.88 19.08
CA PRO A 448 9.81 38.93 19.70
C PRO A 448 11.29 39.27 19.48
N THR A 449 11.60 40.23 18.59
CA THR A 449 12.97 40.65 18.30
C THR A 449 13.47 41.77 19.23
N VAL A 450 12.61 42.27 20.12
CA VAL A 450 12.89 43.45 20.96
C VAL A 450 13.39 43.06 22.34
N GLN A 451 14.45 43.72 22.77
CA GLN A 451 14.90 43.78 24.17
C GLN A 451 14.82 45.22 24.70
N PHE A 452 14.97 45.42 26.01
CA PHE A 452 14.96 46.74 26.62
C PHE A 452 16.28 47.06 27.30
N GLU A 453 16.77 48.27 27.09
CA GLU A 453 17.92 48.81 27.81
C GLU A 453 17.43 49.74 28.94
N PHE A 454 17.97 49.59 30.16
CA PHE A 454 17.52 50.29 31.38
C PHE A 454 18.56 51.27 31.93
N TRP A 455 18.11 52.46 32.33
CA TRP A 455 18.88 53.46 33.05
C TRP A 455 18.15 53.94 34.30
N PHE A 456 18.91 54.31 35.32
CA PHE A 456 18.40 54.73 36.62
C PHE A 456 19.06 56.02 37.11
N SER A 457 18.25 56.93 37.66
CA SER A 457 18.72 58.18 38.27
C SER A 457 17.93 58.54 39.52
N GLU A 458 18.62 59.07 40.54
CA GLU A 458 18.01 59.60 41.77
C GLU A 458 17.43 61.01 41.58
N LYS A 459 17.76 61.68 40.47
CA LYS A 459 17.23 63.00 40.11
C LYS A 459 16.69 62.99 38.70
N ARG A 460 15.62 63.74 38.47
CA ARG A 460 15.06 63.89 37.13
C ARG A 460 16.07 64.51 36.18
N ILE A 461 16.21 63.91 35.00
CA ILE A 461 17.00 64.45 33.89
C ILE A 461 16.04 65.24 33.00
N ALA A 462 16.28 66.55 32.86
CA ALA A 462 15.39 67.44 32.11
C ALA A 462 15.46 67.24 30.59
N ASP A 463 16.63 66.89 30.04
CA ASP A 463 16.81 66.55 28.62
C ASP A 463 17.10 65.06 28.46
N ILE A 464 16.18 64.34 27.81
CA ILE A 464 16.26 62.90 27.60
C ILE A 464 17.53 62.47 26.83
N ARG A 465 18.16 63.39 26.08
CA ARG A 465 19.43 63.12 25.38
C ARG A 465 20.62 62.98 26.32
N GLN A 466 20.49 63.46 27.57
CA GLN A 466 21.55 63.37 28.58
C GLN A 466 21.46 62.09 29.43
N VAL A 467 20.46 61.23 29.21
CA VAL A 467 20.26 59.98 29.97
C VAL A 467 21.49 59.09 29.92
N GLU A 468 22.08 58.88 28.74
CA GLU A 468 23.23 57.98 28.58
C GLU A 468 24.50 58.46 29.29
N THR A 469 24.61 59.77 29.56
CA THR A 469 25.78 60.37 30.21
C THR A 469 25.57 60.67 31.70
N THR A 470 24.31 60.79 32.13
CA THR A 470 23.95 61.29 33.48
C THR A 470 23.26 60.23 34.34
N ALA A 471 22.51 59.30 33.74
CA ALA A 471 21.89 58.20 34.46
C ALA A 471 22.81 56.96 34.49
N ARG A 472 22.68 56.16 35.54
CA ARG A 472 23.41 54.90 35.66
C ARG A 472 22.80 53.85 34.73
N TYR A 473 23.59 53.32 33.80
CA TYR A 473 23.18 52.18 32.99
C TYR A 473 23.05 50.93 33.86
N LEU A 474 21.94 50.22 33.73
CA LEU A 474 21.62 49.03 34.50
C LEU A 474 21.93 47.77 33.69
N GLY A 475 21.47 47.69 32.45
CA GLY A 475 21.72 46.57 31.54
C GLY A 475 20.62 46.40 30.50
N THR A 476 20.71 45.31 29.74
CA THR A 476 19.70 44.90 28.75
C THR A 476 18.95 43.67 29.27
N ALA A 477 17.62 43.73 29.37
CA ALA A 477 16.79 42.66 29.90
C ALA A 477 15.31 42.83 29.49
N LEU A 478 14.43 41.94 29.94
CA LEU A 478 12.98 42.12 29.82
C LEU A 478 12.37 42.92 30.98
N TYR A 479 13.05 42.98 32.13
CA TYR A 479 12.71 43.79 33.30
C TYR A 479 13.98 44.10 34.10
N TRP A 480 13.92 45.07 35.02
CA TRP A 480 15.04 45.36 35.92
C TRP A 480 14.59 45.65 37.34
N ILE A 481 15.39 45.25 38.34
CA ILE A 481 15.18 45.58 39.76
C ILE A 481 16.28 46.55 40.21
N ALA A 482 15.91 47.78 40.55
CA ALA A 482 16.84 48.69 41.21
C ALA A 482 16.67 48.55 42.72
N ALA A 483 17.64 47.93 43.39
CA ALA A 483 17.66 47.75 44.84
C ALA A 483 18.91 48.40 45.45
N SER A 484 18.75 49.20 46.51
CA SER A 484 19.85 49.82 47.25
C SER A 484 19.37 50.40 48.57
N ILE A 485 20.25 50.42 49.59
CA ILE A 485 20.03 51.15 50.84
C ILE A 485 19.77 52.67 50.63
N ASN A 486 20.15 53.20 49.47
CA ASN A 486 19.93 54.60 49.11
C ASN A 486 18.53 54.84 48.51
N ILE A 487 17.79 53.80 48.14
CA ILE A 487 16.41 53.91 47.68
C ILE A 487 15.49 53.97 48.90
N LYS A 488 15.09 55.18 49.27
CA LYS A 488 14.30 55.46 50.48
C LYS A 488 12.80 55.65 50.19
N PRO A 489 11.92 55.30 51.16
CA PRO A 489 10.51 55.69 51.15
C PRO A 489 10.31 57.18 50.91
N GLY A 490 9.24 57.55 50.20
CA GLY A 490 8.87 58.95 49.98
C GLY A 490 9.76 59.76 49.03
N HIS A 491 10.76 59.14 48.39
CA HIS A 491 11.61 59.76 47.38
C HIS A 491 11.28 59.28 45.96
N ASP A 492 11.30 60.19 44.99
CA ASP A 492 11.11 59.89 43.57
C ASP A 492 12.41 59.41 42.92
N TYR A 493 12.35 58.27 42.23
CA TYR A 493 13.43 57.72 41.42
C TYR A 493 12.99 57.60 39.97
N TYR A 494 13.92 57.83 39.04
CA TYR A 494 13.63 57.97 37.63
C TYR A 494 14.25 56.82 36.86
N PHE A 495 13.41 56.07 36.14
CA PHE A 495 13.81 55.06 35.18
C PHE A 495 13.68 55.61 33.76
N TYR A 496 14.71 55.38 32.95
CA TYR A 496 14.68 55.68 31.53
C TYR A 496 14.91 54.39 30.77
N VAL A 497 13.93 53.98 29.99
CA VAL A 497 13.96 52.70 29.25
C VAL A 497 13.73 52.95 27.77
N ARG A 498 14.45 52.21 26.92
CA ARG A 498 14.19 52.18 25.48
C ARG A 498 14.24 50.76 24.94
N SER A 499 13.50 50.54 23.86
CA SER A 499 13.48 49.30 23.10
C SER A 499 14.68 49.22 22.16
N VAL A 500 15.25 48.04 21.98
CA VAL A 500 16.38 47.78 21.06
C VAL A 500 16.17 46.47 20.30
N ASN A 501 16.55 46.45 19.03
CA ASN A 501 16.68 45.24 18.20
C ASN A 501 17.91 45.37 17.29
N THR A 502 18.13 44.41 16.40
CA THR A 502 19.25 44.42 15.44
C THR A 502 19.24 45.63 14.48
N VAL A 503 18.08 46.27 14.29
CA VAL A 503 17.90 47.39 13.36
C VAL A 503 18.23 48.73 14.01
N GLY A 504 17.91 48.91 15.29
CA GLY A 504 18.18 50.16 16.00
C GLY A 504 17.55 50.24 17.38
N LYS A 505 17.50 51.47 17.91
CA LYS A 505 17.00 51.79 19.25
C LYS A 505 15.84 52.78 19.17
N SER A 506 14.85 52.64 20.04
CA SER A 506 13.77 53.62 20.17
C SER A 506 14.25 54.87 20.93
N THR A 507 13.38 55.87 21.02
CA THR A 507 13.51 56.93 22.03
C THR A 507 13.33 56.36 23.43
N PHE A 508 13.89 57.07 24.42
CA PHE A 508 13.68 56.77 25.83
C PHE A 508 12.26 57.13 26.29
N VAL A 509 11.76 56.33 27.23
CA VAL A 509 10.54 56.58 27.98
C VAL A 509 10.93 56.74 29.44
N GLU A 510 10.51 57.85 30.04
CA GLU A 510 10.69 58.14 31.47
C GLU A 510 9.55 57.51 32.26
N ALA A 511 9.89 56.87 33.38
CA ALA A 511 8.94 56.48 34.40
C ALA A 511 9.48 56.84 35.79
N VAL A 512 8.58 57.34 36.65
CA VAL A 512 8.92 57.77 38.01
C VAL A 512 8.30 56.80 39.00
N GLY A 513 9.14 56.24 39.87
CA GLY A 513 8.71 55.28 40.87
C GLY A 513 9.21 55.68 42.25
N ARG A 514 8.45 55.28 43.27
CA ARG A 514 8.88 55.33 44.67
C ARG A 514 9.05 53.92 45.17
N ALA A 515 9.97 53.71 46.10
CA ALA A 515 9.90 52.51 46.93
C ALA A 515 8.63 52.57 47.79
N SER A 516 8.23 51.42 48.35
CA SER A 516 7.09 51.37 49.27
C SER A 516 7.24 52.45 50.36
N ASP A 517 6.12 53.01 50.82
CA ASP A 517 6.02 53.91 51.98
C ASP A 517 5.24 53.29 53.15
N ASP A 518 4.98 51.98 53.08
CA ASP A 518 4.33 51.20 54.12
C ASP A 518 5.20 51.09 55.39
N ALA A 519 4.94 51.98 56.34
CA ALA A 519 5.68 52.04 57.60
C ALA A 519 5.56 50.76 58.44
N GLU A 520 4.41 50.07 58.41
CA GLU A 520 4.24 48.77 59.12
C GLU A 520 5.08 47.68 58.44
N GLY A 521 5.08 47.65 57.11
CA GLY A 521 5.90 46.76 56.30
C GLY A 521 7.42 46.96 56.48
N TYR A 522 7.90 48.21 56.53
CA TYR A 522 9.32 48.47 56.86
C TYR A 522 9.65 48.10 58.30
N LEU A 523 8.74 48.33 59.25
CA LEU A 523 8.93 47.94 60.64
C LEU A 523 9.04 46.43 60.78
N ASP A 524 8.23 45.66 60.06
CA ASP A 524 8.33 44.19 60.03
C ASP A 524 9.57 43.69 59.27
N PHE A 525 9.97 44.35 58.18
CA PHE A 525 11.25 44.08 57.50
C PHE A 525 12.45 44.28 58.45
N PHE A 526 12.48 45.41 59.18
CA PHE A 526 13.54 45.69 60.16
C PHE A 526 13.43 44.80 61.39
N LYS A 527 12.22 44.48 61.89
CA LYS A 527 12.05 43.48 62.94
C LYS A 527 12.63 42.13 62.50
N GLY A 528 12.36 41.68 61.28
CA GLY A 528 12.98 40.46 60.73
C GLY A 528 14.51 40.51 60.79
N GLN A 529 15.12 41.57 60.27
CA GLN A 529 16.59 41.76 60.30
C GLN A 529 17.16 41.93 61.72
N ILE A 530 16.42 42.56 62.64
CA ILE A 530 16.82 42.73 64.05
C ILE A 530 16.72 41.40 64.80
N THR A 531 15.71 40.59 64.51
CA THR A 531 15.49 39.27 65.13
C THR A 531 16.52 38.24 64.64
N GLU A 532 17.04 38.39 63.40
CA GLU A 532 18.17 37.61 62.89
C GLU A 532 19.55 38.05 63.44
N SER A 533 19.67 39.30 63.92
CA SER A 533 20.92 39.84 64.48
C SER A 533 21.29 39.23 65.85
N HIS A 534 22.57 39.21 66.21
CA HIS A 534 23.03 38.68 67.52
C HIS A 534 22.36 39.34 68.73
N LEU A 535 21.91 40.60 68.60
CA LEU A 535 21.18 41.33 69.65
C LEU A 535 19.75 40.78 69.87
N GLY A 536 19.09 40.27 68.83
CA GLY A 536 17.77 39.62 68.93
C GLY A 536 17.87 38.19 69.50
N LYS A 537 18.93 37.46 69.15
CA LYS A 537 19.19 36.10 69.63
C LYS A 537 19.47 36.01 71.13
N GLU A 538 20.28 36.91 71.71
CA GLU A 538 20.62 36.86 73.15
C GLU A 538 19.43 37.16 74.09
N LEU A 539 18.44 37.93 73.65
CA LEU A 539 17.26 38.26 74.46
C LEU A 539 16.18 37.16 74.40
N LEU A 540 16.05 36.48 73.26
CA LEU A 540 15.10 35.38 73.03
C LEU A 540 15.63 34.02 73.55
N GLU A 541 16.94 33.77 73.51
CA GLU A 541 17.55 32.53 74.06
C GLU A 541 17.39 32.36 75.58
N LYS A 542 17.13 33.44 76.33
CA LYS A 542 16.91 33.36 77.79
C LYS A 542 15.46 33.11 78.20
N VAL A 543 14.50 33.10 77.27
CA VAL A 543 13.07 33.05 77.61
C VAL A 543 12.39 31.75 77.18
N GLU A 544 12.83 31.07 76.12
CA GLU A 544 12.15 29.83 75.68
C GLU A 544 13.14 28.74 75.25
N LEU A 545 13.76 28.10 76.25
CA LEU A 545 14.35 26.78 76.11
C LEU A 545 13.71 25.85 77.13
N THR A 546 12.65 25.16 76.72
CA THR A 546 12.41 23.76 77.13
C THR A 546 11.61 23.01 76.05
N GLU A 547 12.37 22.22 75.29
CA GLU A 547 12.09 20.92 74.62
C GLU A 547 11.01 20.76 73.51
N ASP A 548 11.56 20.48 72.32
CA ASP A 548 11.19 19.51 71.27
C ASP A 548 10.09 19.73 70.20
N ASN A 549 10.58 19.82 68.96
CA ASN A 549 10.05 19.42 67.63
C ASN A 549 8.80 20.14 67.05
N ALA A 550 8.97 21.08 66.11
CA ALA A 550 9.24 20.89 64.66
C ALA A 550 8.01 20.59 63.77
N SER A 551 7.01 21.48 63.78
CA SER A 551 6.17 21.78 62.59
C SER A 551 5.43 23.11 62.81
N ARG A 552 5.35 23.99 61.80
CA ARG A 552 4.58 25.26 61.86
C ARG A 552 3.40 25.20 60.91
N LEU A 553 2.17 25.31 61.45
CA LEU A 553 0.91 25.41 60.70
C LEU A 553 0.50 26.89 60.64
N GLU A 554 0.33 27.44 59.45
CA GLU A 554 -0.18 28.80 59.21
C GLU A 554 -1.48 28.72 58.41
N GLU A 555 -2.60 29.16 59.00
CA GLU A 555 -3.86 29.42 58.30
C GLU A 555 -3.98 30.92 58.04
N PHE A 556 -4.31 31.31 56.80
CA PHE A 556 -4.61 32.70 56.49
C PHE A 556 -5.86 32.82 55.61
N SER A 557 -6.70 33.78 55.96
CA SER A 557 -7.87 34.22 55.19
C SER A 557 -7.65 35.68 54.82
N LYS A 558 -7.70 36.01 53.53
CA LYS A 558 -7.51 37.37 53.03
C LYS A 558 -8.59 37.70 52.02
N GLU A 559 -9.43 38.68 52.35
CA GLU A 559 -10.37 39.29 51.43
C GLU A 559 -9.84 40.66 51.05
N TRP A 560 -9.79 40.97 49.76
CA TRP A 560 -9.35 42.28 49.29
C TRP A 560 -10.09 42.67 48.01
N LYS A 561 -10.34 43.97 47.88
CA LYS A 561 -10.89 44.56 46.67
C LYS A 561 -9.73 45.00 45.79
N ASP A 562 -9.70 44.57 44.54
CA ASP A 562 -8.67 45.05 43.61
C ASP A 562 -8.93 46.50 43.18
N ALA A 563 -7.97 47.05 42.43
CA ALA A 563 -7.99 48.45 42.02
C ALA A 563 -9.13 48.83 41.06
N ASN A 564 -9.92 47.86 40.57
CA ASN A 564 -11.07 48.08 39.69
C ASN A 564 -12.42 47.91 40.41
N ASP A 565 -12.42 48.00 41.74
CA ASP A 565 -13.61 47.84 42.59
C ASP A 565 -14.23 46.42 42.52
N LYS A 566 -13.44 45.42 42.13
CA LYS A 566 -13.86 44.01 42.12
C LYS A 566 -13.35 43.28 43.37
N TRP A 567 -14.19 42.38 43.89
CA TRP A 567 -13.94 41.70 45.16
C TRP A 567 -13.26 40.36 44.94
N ASN A 568 -12.11 40.19 45.59
CA ASN A 568 -11.31 38.97 45.58
C ASN A 568 -11.20 38.42 47.00
N ALA A 569 -11.21 37.11 47.12
CA ALA A 569 -11.03 36.42 48.39
C ALA A 569 -10.06 35.29 48.18
N MET A 570 -9.16 35.08 49.13
CA MET A 570 -8.23 33.95 49.16
C MET A 570 -8.20 33.36 50.56
N TRP A 571 -8.43 32.06 50.65
CA TRP A 571 -8.24 31.30 51.88
C TRP A 571 -7.22 30.21 51.62
N GLY A 572 -6.25 30.06 52.52
CA GLY A 572 -5.25 29.03 52.40
C GLY A 572 -4.64 28.57 53.71
N VAL A 573 -4.17 27.33 53.70
CA VAL A 573 -3.48 26.67 54.82
C VAL A 573 -2.11 26.25 54.31
N LYS A 574 -1.07 26.58 55.06
CA LYS A 574 0.34 26.27 54.76
C LYS A 574 0.95 25.54 55.94
N ILE A 575 1.58 24.40 55.69
CA ILE A 575 2.43 23.71 56.66
C ILE A 575 3.86 23.85 56.18
N GLU A 576 4.73 24.29 57.09
CA GLU A 576 6.15 24.39 56.84
C GLU A 576 6.93 23.58 57.88
N GLN A 577 7.78 22.69 57.38
CA GLN A 577 8.70 21.91 58.19
C GLN A 577 10.08 22.00 57.57
N THR A 578 11.09 22.21 58.42
CA THR A 578 12.49 22.21 58.00
C THR A 578 13.12 20.93 58.53
N GLU A 579 13.57 20.07 57.62
CA GLU A 579 14.32 18.84 57.93
C GLU A 579 15.62 18.89 57.12
N ASP A 580 16.76 18.65 57.76
CA ASP A 580 18.10 18.73 57.16
C ASP A 580 18.40 20.06 56.41
N GLY A 581 17.85 21.17 56.88
CA GLY A 581 18.03 22.50 56.25
C GLY A 581 17.28 22.71 54.94
N ARG A 582 16.33 21.83 54.59
CA ARG A 582 15.40 22.00 53.45
C ARG A 582 13.99 22.32 53.95
N HIS A 583 13.41 23.37 53.39
CA HIS A 583 12.03 23.77 53.66
C HIS A 583 11.06 22.95 52.82
N TYR A 584 10.22 22.15 53.47
CA TYR A 584 9.10 21.47 52.83
C TYR A 584 7.84 22.27 53.11
N VAL A 585 7.24 22.80 52.04
CA VAL A 585 6.02 23.60 52.10
C VAL A 585 4.91 22.83 51.37
N ALA A 586 3.81 22.58 52.07
CA ALA A 586 2.57 22.09 51.48
C ALA A 586 1.44 23.06 51.80
N GLY A 587 0.68 23.48 50.78
CA GLY A 587 -0.45 24.38 51.01
C GLY A 587 -1.53 24.35 49.93
N LEU A 588 -2.74 24.72 50.35
CA LEU A 588 -3.94 24.83 49.53
C LEU A 588 -4.37 26.29 49.49
N GLY A 589 -4.74 26.81 48.32
CA GLY A 589 -5.25 28.16 48.14
C GLY A 589 -6.50 28.15 47.27
N LEU A 590 -7.62 28.59 47.82
CA LEU A 590 -8.84 28.86 47.06
C LEU A 590 -8.91 30.36 46.83
N SER A 591 -9.12 30.79 45.58
CA SER A 591 -9.41 32.20 45.31
C SER A 591 -10.43 32.41 44.21
N MET A 592 -11.05 33.58 44.21
CA MET A 592 -11.94 34.01 43.13
C MET A 592 -11.49 35.36 42.64
N GLU A 593 -11.28 35.45 41.34
CA GLU A 593 -10.82 36.66 40.65
C GLU A 593 -11.84 37.09 39.60
N ASP A 594 -11.97 38.39 39.41
CA ASP A 594 -13.02 38.98 38.60
C ASP A 594 -12.40 39.55 37.32
N THR A 595 -12.53 38.82 36.20
CA THR A 595 -11.86 39.14 34.91
C THR A 595 -12.79 39.85 33.91
N GLU A 596 -12.26 40.27 32.76
CA GLU A 596 -13.05 40.94 31.71
C GLU A 596 -14.06 39.99 31.01
N GLU A 597 -13.82 38.67 31.01
CA GLU A 597 -14.71 37.66 30.43
C GLU A 597 -15.67 37.03 31.46
N GLY A 598 -15.55 37.41 32.74
CA GLY A 598 -16.40 36.93 33.85
C GLY A 598 -15.63 36.63 35.13
N LYS A 599 -16.31 36.10 36.15
CA LYS A 599 -15.68 35.64 37.40
C LYS A 599 -15.00 34.30 37.19
N LEU A 600 -13.74 34.20 37.58
CA LEU A 600 -12.94 32.99 37.55
C LEU A 600 -12.67 32.54 38.99
N SER A 601 -13.26 31.42 39.40
CA SER A 601 -12.86 30.72 40.62
C SER A 601 -11.67 29.81 40.31
N GLN A 602 -10.69 29.78 41.21
CA GLN A 602 -9.47 28.98 41.05
C GLN A 602 -9.08 28.27 42.34
N PHE A 603 -8.48 27.08 42.17
CA PHE A 603 -7.94 26.24 43.24
C PHE A 603 -6.47 25.96 42.93
N LEU A 604 -5.59 26.46 43.79
CA LEU A 604 -4.14 26.39 43.65
C LEU A 604 -3.58 25.48 44.75
N VAL A 605 -2.65 24.60 44.39
CA VAL A 605 -2.02 23.68 45.33
C VAL A 605 -0.51 23.75 45.16
N ALA A 606 0.19 24.08 46.23
CA ALA A 606 1.65 24.06 46.29
C ALA A 606 2.08 22.84 47.09
N ALA A 607 2.44 21.75 46.40
CA ALA A 607 2.94 20.52 47.03
C ALA A 607 3.76 19.71 46.03
N ASN A 608 4.75 18.95 46.51
CA ASN A 608 5.54 18.02 45.68
C ASN A 608 4.72 16.83 45.16
N ARG A 609 3.65 16.45 45.88
CA ARG A 609 2.73 15.36 45.55
C ARG A 609 1.33 15.67 46.07
N ILE A 610 0.33 15.61 45.19
CA ILE A 610 -1.09 15.74 45.53
C ILE A 610 -1.72 14.37 45.31
N ALA A 611 -2.43 13.82 46.30
CA ALA A 611 -3.08 12.51 46.18
C ALA A 611 -4.49 12.53 46.78
N PHE A 612 -5.48 12.01 46.05
CA PHE A 612 -6.85 11.85 46.55
C PHE A 612 -6.99 10.41 47.05
N ILE A 613 -7.18 10.27 48.36
CA ILE A 613 -7.18 8.98 49.06
C ILE A 613 -8.59 8.61 49.52
N ASP A 614 -8.91 7.33 49.50
CA ASP A 614 -10.10 6.77 50.14
C ASP A 614 -9.66 6.08 51.45
N PRO A 615 -9.98 6.63 52.63
CA PRO A 615 -9.56 6.06 53.90
C PRO A 615 -10.05 4.61 54.11
N ALA A 616 -11.15 4.22 53.46
CA ALA A 616 -11.73 2.88 53.59
C ALA A 616 -10.87 1.77 52.98
N ASN A 617 -9.95 2.10 52.06
CA ASN A 617 -9.05 1.14 51.40
C ASN A 617 -7.64 1.09 52.02
N GLY A 618 -7.42 1.75 53.15
CA GLY A 618 -6.11 1.81 53.82
C GLY A 618 -5.09 2.74 53.16
N ASN A 619 -5.52 3.62 52.24
CA ASN A 619 -4.67 4.54 51.45
C ASN A 619 -3.63 3.85 50.54
N GLU A 620 -3.79 2.56 50.25
CA GLU A 620 -2.83 1.80 49.45
C GLU A 620 -2.87 2.19 47.95
N THR A 621 -4.03 2.62 47.45
CA THR A 621 -4.19 3.02 46.03
C THR A 621 -4.98 4.34 45.90
N PRO A 622 -4.30 5.50 45.71
CA PRO A 622 -4.98 6.79 45.52
C PRO A 622 -5.71 6.87 44.17
N MET A 623 -6.88 7.52 44.14
CA MET A 623 -7.70 7.65 42.92
C MET A 623 -7.11 8.65 41.91
N PHE A 624 -6.43 9.69 42.40
CA PHE A 624 -5.78 10.73 41.61
C PHE A 624 -4.47 11.09 42.28
N VAL A 625 -3.36 11.14 41.55
CA VAL A 625 -2.07 11.63 42.03
C VAL A 625 -1.45 12.57 41.01
N ALA A 626 -1.10 13.79 41.41
CA ALA A 626 -0.23 14.67 40.64
C ALA A 626 1.13 14.75 41.33
N GLN A 627 2.20 14.38 40.62
CA GLN A 627 3.57 14.37 41.16
C GLN A 627 4.58 14.61 40.03
N GLY A 628 5.46 15.60 40.19
CA GLY A 628 6.30 16.07 39.09
C GLY A 628 5.47 16.60 37.92
N ASN A 629 5.86 16.27 36.68
CA ASN A 629 5.14 16.67 35.46
C ASN A 629 4.13 15.60 34.98
N GLN A 630 3.61 14.76 35.87
CA GLN A 630 2.72 13.64 35.54
C GLN A 630 1.49 13.57 36.44
N ILE A 631 0.39 13.08 35.87
CA ILE A 631 -0.87 12.77 36.57
C ILE A 631 -1.11 11.26 36.46
N PHE A 632 -1.38 10.61 37.59
CA PHE A 632 -1.75 9.20 37.71
C PHE A 632 -3.21 9.11 38.17
N MET A 633 -4.03 8.33 37.48
CA MET A 633 -5.44 8.12 37.83
C MET A 633 -5.75 6.63 37.74
N ASN A 634 -6.49 6.11 38.72
CA ASN A 634 -6.92 4.71 38.72
C ASN A 634 -8.39 4.61 38.26
N GLU A 635 -8.67 3.73 37.30
CA GLU A 635 -10.03 3.41 36.82
C GLU A 635 -10.92 4.63 36.45
N VAL A 636 -10.40 5.56 35.63
CA VAL A 636 -11.13 6.81 35.29
C VAL A 636 -12.23 6.61 34.24
N PHE A 637 -13.40 7.23 34.45
CA PHE A 637 -14.46 7.36 33.44
C PHE A 637 -14.54 8.81 32.93
N LEU A 638 -14.24 9.04 31.65
CA LEU A 638 -14.23 10.37 31.02
C LEU A 638 -15.36 10.53 30.01
N LYS A 639 -16.14 11.61 30.12
CA LYS A 639 -17.23 11.91 29.17
C LYS A 639 -16.72 12.43 27.82
N TYR A 640 -15.70 13.28 27.85
CA TYR A 640 -15.02 13.82 26.66
C TYR A 640 -13.52 13.95 26.94
N LEU A 641 -12.67 13.61 25.97
CA LEU A 641 -11.23 13.83 26.00
C LEU A 641 -10.80 14.53 24.71
N THR A 642 -10.14 15.68 24.82
CA THR A 642 -9.56 16.42 23.69
C THR A 642 -8.06 16.52 23.91
N ALA A 643 -7.27 15.85 23.07
CA ALA A 643 -5.81 15.85 23.17
C ALA A 643 -5.17 15.80 21.78
N PRO A 644 -4.12 16.59 21.50
CA PRO A 644 -3.39 16.56 20.22
C PRO A 644 -2.52 15.31 20.05
N THR A 645 -2.15 14.65 21.15
CA THR A 645 -1.43 13.38 21.15
C THR A 645 -1.82 12.59 22.40
N ILE A 646 -2.04 11.29 22.24
CA ILE A 646 -2.22 10.34 23.34
C ILE A 646 -1.21 9.23 23.10
N THR A 647 -0.42 8.86 24.10
CA THR A 647 0.52 7.74 23.99
C THR A 647 0.55 7.00 25.31
N SER A 648 0.11 5.74 25.29
CA SER A 648 0.31 4.84 26.43
C SER A 648 1.80 4.55 26.60
N GLY A 649 2.27 4.32 27.83
CA GLY A 649 3.63 3.82 28.06
C GLY A 649 3.93 2.49 27.35
N GLY A 650 5.21 2.24 27.05
CA GLY A 650 5.71 1.04 26.37
C GLY A 650 6.28 1.30 24.97
N ASN A 651 7.21 0.47 24.51
CA ASN A 651 7.81 0.57 23.17
C ASN A 651 7.69 -0.77 22.42
N PRO A 652 6.79 -0.91 21.42
CA PRO A 652 5.85 0.11 20.91
C PRO A 652 4.60 0.27 21.79
N PRO A 653 3.94 1.46 21.80
CA PRO A 653 2.78 1.76 22.64
C PRO A 653 1.58 0.85 22.34
N VAL A 654 0.78 0.59 23.37
CA VAL A 654 -0.45 -0.21 23.30
C VAL A 654 -1.62 0.61 22.74
N PHE A 655 -1.66 1.91 23.05
CA PHE A 655 -2.58 2.89 22.49
C PHE A 655 -1.83 4.16 22.11
N SER A 656 -1.98 4.66 20.88
CA SER A 656 -1.47 5.97 20.49
C SER A 656 -2.38 6.68 19.48
N LEU A 657 -2.54 7.99 19.65
CA LEU A 657 -3.11 8.91 18.67
C LEU A 657 -2.06 9.98 18.39
N THR A 658 -1.70 10.13 17.12
CA THR A 658 -0.61 11.01 16.65
C THR A 658 -1.17 12.23 15.91
N PRO A 659 -0.43 13.36 15.84
CA PRO A 659 -0.91 14.58 15.18
C PRO A 659 -1.24 14.41 13.68
N ASP A 660 -0.64 13.45 12.99
CA ASP A 660 -0.95 13.08 11.61
C ASP A 660 -2.21 12.20 11.47
N GLY A 661 -2.93 11.96 12.58
CA GLY A 661 -4.22 11.28 12.59
C GLY A 661 -4.13 9.76 12.68
N ARG A 662 -2.94 9.19 12.90
CA ARG A 662 -2.79 7.74 13.04
C ARG A 662 -3.18 7.28 14.45
N LEU A 663 -4.16 6.38 14.51
CA LEU A 663 -4.59 5.66 15.71
C LEU A 663 -3.98 4.25 15.75
N THR A 664 -3.30 3.91 16.85
CA THR A 664 -2.86 2.55 17.20
C THR A 664 -3.60 2.12 18.45
N ALA A 665 -4.24 0.95 18.44
CA ALA A 665 -4.88 0.39 19.64
C ALA A 665 -4.74 -1.14 19.64
N LYS A 666 -4.11 -1.70 20.67
CA LYS A 666 -3.95 -3.15 20.87
C LYS A 666 -4.93 -3.64 21.94
N ASN A 667 -5.60 -4.76 21.70
CA ASN A 667 -6.61 -5.36 22.58
C ASN A 667 -7.77 -4.41 22.97
N ALA A 668 -8.17 -3.53 22.05
CA ALA A 668 -9.28 -2.60 22.29
C ALA A 668 -10.64 -3.24 21.96
N ASP A 669 -11.62 -3.06 22.83
CA ASP A 669 -13.03 -3.30 22.55
C ASP A 669 -13.67 -1.97 22.10
N ILE A 670 -14.18 -1.94 20.86
CA ILE A 670 -14.79 -0.75 20.26
C ILE A 670 -16.27 -1.06 20.01
N SER A 671 -17.13 -0.58 20.90
CA SER A 671 -18.58 -0.66 20.74
C SER A 671 -19.13 0.60 20.05
N GLY A 672 -20.07 0.43 19.12
CA GLY A 672 -20.69 1.55 18.37
C GLY A 672 -20.38 1.55 16.87
N ASN A 673 -20.41 2.74 16.25
CA ASN A 673 -20.11 2.92 14.82
C ASN A 673 -18.68 3.45 14.61
N VAL A 674 -17.92 2.80 13.74
CA VAL A 674 -16.63 3.29 13.26
C VAL A 674 -16.80 3.71 11.80
N ASN A 675 -16.55 4.99 11.50
CA ASN A 675 -16.57 5.51 10.13
C ASN A 675 -15.14 5.74 9.64
N ALA A 676 -14.72 4.99 8.62
CA ALA A 676 -13.40 5.09 8.00
C ALA A 676 -13.56 5.24 6.48
N ASN A 677 -12.99 6.31 5.91
CA ASN A 677 -13.12 6.61 4.48
C ASN A 677 -12.20 5.76 3.59
N SER A 678 -11.16 5.15 4.17
CA SER A 678 -10.26 4.20 3.51
C SER A 678 -9.48 3.40 4.56
N GLY A 679 -9.00 2.20 4.21
CA GLY A 679 -8.15 1.39 5.09
C GLY A 679 -8.12 -0.10 4.73
N THR A 680 -7.24 -0.85 5.39
CA THR A 680 -7.14 -2.31 5.27
C THR A 680 -7.43 -2.96 6.62
N LEU A 681 -8.34 -3.94 6.63
CA LEU A 681 -8.64 -4.75 7.81
C LEU A 681 -7.99 -6.13 7.66
N ASN A 682 -7.14 -6.53 8.61
CA ASN A 682 -6.43 -7.81 8.58
C ASN A 682 -6.87 -8.68 9.77
N ASN A 683 -7.09 -9.98 9.54
CA ASN A 683 -7.47 -10.96 10.57
C ASN A 683 -8.77 -10.63 11.32
N VAL A 684 -9.80 -10.16 10.61
CA VAL A 684 -11.11 -9.87 11.20
C VAL A 684 -11.94 -11.13 11.34
N THR A 685 -12.46 -11.39 12.55
CA THR A 685 -13.50 -12.38 12.82
C THR A 685 -14.83 -11.68 13.03
N VAL A 686 -15.87 -12.07 12.30
CA VAL A 686 -17.25 -11.59 12.49
C VAL A 686 -18.05 -12.71 13.15
N ASN A 687 -18.56 -12.49 14.36
CA ASN A 687 -19.23 -13.54 15.15
C ASN A 687 -20.72 -13.73 14.78
N GLU A 688 -21.37 -12.70 14.25
CA GLU A 688 -22.78 -12.75 13.83
C GLU A 688 -22.92 -12.47 12.34
N ASN A 689 -23.40 -11.28 11.95
CA ASN A 689 -23.70 -10.93 10.57
C ASN A 689 -22.88 -9.70 10.12
N CYS A 690 -22.40 -9.71 8.87
CA CYS A 690 -21.82 -8.55 8.19
C CYS A 690 -22.66 -8.24 6.95
N THR A 691 -22.88 -6.95 6.65
CA THR A 691 -23.53 -6.50 5.41
C THR A 691 -22.59 -5.56 4.65
N ILE A 692 -22.15 -5.97 3.47
CA ILE A 692 -21.35 -5.15 2.55
C ILE A 692 -22.28 -4.56 1.50
N LYS A 693 -22.45 -3.23 1.50
CA LYS A 693 -23.32 -2.53 0.54
C LYS A 693 -22.63 -2.20 -0.79
N GLY A 694 -21.31 -2.40 -0.87
CA GLY A 694 -20.48 -2.16 -2.06
C GLY A 694 -19.97 -3.45 -2.70
N MET A 695 -18.91 -3.34 -3.51
CA MET A 695 -18.24 -4.46 -4.16
C MET A 695 -17.23 -5.10 -3.19
N LEU A 696 -17.26 -6.43 -3.06
CA LEU A 696 -16.23 -7.22 -2.37
C LEU A 696 -15.43 -7.99 -3.43
N GLU A 697 -14.12 -7.73 -3.48
CA GLU A 697 -13.18 -8.49 -4.29
C GLU A 697 -12.28 -9.29 -3.34
N ALA A 698 -12.17 -10.61 -3.55
CA ALA A 698 -11.38 -11.49 -2.70
C ALA A 698 -10.77 -12.64 -3.51
N ASN A 699 -9.47 -12.86 -3.35
CA ASN A 699 -8.74 -13.94 -4.03
C ASN A 699 -9.13 -15.36 -3.54
N GLN A 700 -9.60 -15.48 -2.30
CA GLN A 700 -10.08 -16.74 -1.72
C GLN A 700 -11.09 -16.46 -0.61
N VAL A 701 -12.24 -17.13 -0.64
CA VAL A 701 -13.22 -17.13 0.45
C VAL A 701 -13.39 -18.57 0.93
N ARG A 702 -13.15 -18.83 2.23
CA ARG A 702 -13.29 -20.16 2.84
C ARG A 702 -14.51 -20.16 3.76
N GLY A 703 -15.50 -20.97 3.43
CA GLY A 703 -16.80 -21.08 4.09
C GLY A 703 -17.87 -21.56 3.11
N ASP A 704 -19.09 -21.80 3.58
CA ASP A 704 -20.17 -22.29 2.73
C ASP A 704 -20.80 -21.16 1.89
N PHE A 705 -20.58 -21.16 0.58
CA PHE A 705 -21.49 -20.51 -0.40
C PHE A 705 -22.69 -21.42 -0.75
N VAL A 706 -22.75 -22.56 -0.08
CA VAL A 706 -23.48 -23.74 -0.49
C VAL A 706 -24.21 -24.28 0.73
N LYS A 707 -25.54 -24.34 0.68
CA LYS A 707 -26.33 -24.95 1.76
C LYS A 707 -26.66 -26.38 1.38
N ALA A 708 -26.17 -27.35 2.14
CA ALA A 708 -26.47 -28.76 1.94
C ALA A 708 -27.35 -29.30 3.08
N VAL A 709 -28.30 -30.15 2.74
CA VAL A 709 -29.05 -30.96 3.70
C VAL A 709 -28.95 -32.42 3.28
N SER A 710 -28.66 -33.30 4.24
CA SER A 710 -28.68 -34.75 4.03
C SER A 710 -29.66 -35.40 4.98
N LYS A 711 -30.46 -36.35 4.48
CA LYS A 711 -31.41 -37.11 5.28
C LYS A 711 -31.50 -38.55 4.79
N SER A 712 -31.36 -39.49 5.72
CA SER A 712 -31.54 -40.92 5.43
C SER A 712 -32.99 -41.25 5.12
N PHE A 713 -33.20 -42.18 4.19
CA PHE A 713 -34.49 -42.85 4.03
C PHE A 713 -34.78 -43.75 5.24
N PRO A 714 -36.05 -44.09 5.51
CA PRO A 714 -36.41 -44.99 6.60
C PRO A 714 -35.65 -46.32 6.50
N LYS A 715 -35.06 -46.77 7.60
CA LYS A 715 -34.39 -48.06 7.74
C LYS A 715 -34.99 -48.82 8.93
N GLN A 716 -35.21 -50.12 8.78
CA GLN A 716 -35.64 -51.01 9.85
C GLN A 716 -34.85 -52.32 9.83
N ALA A 717 -34.80 -53.01 10.96
CA ALA A 717 -34.25 -54.35 11.03
C ALA A 717 -35.23 -55.33 10.38
N GLY A 718 -34.76 -56.09 9.38
CA GLY A 718 -35.51 -57.16 8.75
C GLY A 718 -35.48 -58.45 9.56
N THR A 719 -36.43 -59.35 9.26
CA THR A 719 -36.67 -60.59 10.01
C THR A 719 -35.47 -61.56 10.02
N TRP A 720 -34.53 -61.42 9.08
CA TRP A 720 -33.39 -62.31 8.89
C TRP A 720 -32.02 -61.64 9.14
N GLY A 721 -32.00 -60.56 9.93
CA GLY A 721 -30.76 -59.83 10.27
C GLY A 721 -30.25 -58.87 9.17
N ASN A 722 -31.03 -58.70 8.11
CA ASN A 722 -30.79 -57.74 7.02
C ASN A 722 -31.40 -56.36 7.34
N THR A 723 -30.91 -55.31 6.70
CA THR A 723 -31.54 -53.98 6.76
C THR A 723 -32.62 -53.87 5.69
N GLU A 724 -33.83 -53.54 6.10
CA GLU A 724 -34.95 -53.23 5.23
C GLU A 724 -35.11 -51.72 5.12
N THR A 725 -35.47 -51.24 3.93
CA THR A 725 -35.73 -49.81 3.66
C THR A 725 -37.21 -49.66 3.33
N PRO A 726 -38.13 -49.47 4.30
CA PRO A 726 -39.57 -49.39 4.03
C PRO A 726 -39.94 -48.30 3.02
N ASN A 727 -41.16 -48.40 2.47
CA ASN A 727 -41.74 -47.32 1.69
C ASN A 727 -41.68 -46.01 2.49
N GLY A 728 -41.12 -44.97 1.89
CA GLY A 728 -40.83 -43.73 2.60
C GLY A 728 -40.66 -42.55 1.66
N THR A 729 -40.93 -41.35 2.17
CA THR A 729 -40.71 -40.10 1.43
C THR A 729 -39.84 -39.17 2.25
N VAL A 730 -38.79 -38.65 1.64
CA VAL A 730 -37.96 -37.56 2.16
C VAL A 730 -38.37 -36.29 1.42
N THR A 731 -38.81 -35.27 2.17
CA THR A 731 -39.20 -33.97 1.60
C THR A 731 -38.17 -32.92 1.97
N VAL A 732 -37.71 -32.17 0.97
CA VAL A 732 -36.80 -31.03 1.12
C VAL A 732 -37.49 -29.79 0.57
N THR A 733 -37.63 -28.77 1.42
CA THR A 733 -38.19 -27.46 1.03
C THR A 733 -37.07 -26.44 0.99
N ILE A 734 -36.89 -25.81 -0.16
CA ILE A 734 -35.95 -24.71 -0.40
C ILE A 734 -36.77 -23.42 -0.50
N SER A 735 -36.62 -22.52 0.46
CA SER A 735 -37.29 -21.22 0.46
C SER A 735 -36.64 -20.24 -0.52
N ASP A 736 -37.44 -19.42 -1.20
CA ASP A 736 -36.96 -18.32 -2.05
C ASP A 736 -36.89 -17.02 -1.25
N ASP A 737 -35.78 -16.83 -0.54
CA ASP A 737 -35.54 -15.71 0.38
C ASP A 737 -34.49 -14.71 -0.14
N HIS A 738 -33.99 -14.87 -1.37
CA HIS A 738 -32.93 -14.03 -1.94
C HIS A 738 -33.15 -13.68 -3.42
N ASN A 739 -32.70 -12.48 -3.83
CA ASN A 739 -32.90 -11.89 -5.16
C ASN A 739 -31.86 -12.31 -6.22
N PHE A 740 -31.37 -13.54 -6.17
CA PHE A 740 -30.44 -14.07 -7.19
C PHE A 740 -30.78 -15.51 -7.58
N ASP A 741 -30.46 -15.86 -8.82
CA ASP A 741 -30.69 -17.20 -9.33
C ASP A 741 -29.82 -18.24 -8.62
N ARG A 742 -30.37 -19.43 -8.39
CA ARG A 742 -29.73 -20.55 -7.70
C ARG A 742 -29.75 -21.82 -8.54
N GLN A 743 -28.87 -22.75 -8.21
CA GLN A 743 -28.87 -24.13 -8.68
C GLN A 743 -29.02 -25.07 -7.50
N ILE A 744 -29.95 -26.01 -7.62
CA ILE A 744 -30.15 -27.11 -6.68
C ILE A 744 -29.45 -28.33 -7.28
N ILE A 745 -28.44 -28.85 -6.60
CA ILE A 745 -27.64 -30.01 -7.00
C ILE A 745 -28.06 -31.18 -6.12
N ILE A 746 -28.36 -32.31 -6.74
CA ILE A 746 -28.70 -33.57 -6.10
C ILE A 746 -27.57 -34.55 -6.47
N PRO A 747 -26.61 -34.81 -5.57
CA PRO A 747 -25.61 -35.84 -5.76
C PRO A 747 -26.24 -37.21 -5.98
N PRO A 748 -25.51 -38.19 -6.55
CA PRO A 748 -26.05 -39.50 -6.85
C PRO A 748 -26.69 -40.20 -5.63
N ILE A 749 -28.00 -40.42 -5.69
CA ILE A 749 -28.73 -41.31 -4.80
C ILE A 749 -28.70 -42.69 -5.45
N ILE A 750 -28.04 -43.65 -4.81
CA ILE A 750 -27.88 -45.02 -5.30
C ILE A 750 -28.78 -45.94 -4.49
N PHE A 751 -29.50 -46.82 -5.17
CA PHE A 751 -30.39 -47.79 -4.53
C PHE A 751 -30.35 -49.15 -5.25
N ASN A 752 -30.38 -50.25 -4.50
CA ASN A 752 -30.34 -51.60 -5.07
C ASN A 752 -31.16 -52.61 -4.26
N GLY A 753 -31.68 -53.60 -4.98
CA GLY A 753 -32.28 -54.80 -4.39
C GLY A 753 -31.24 -55.77 -3.86
N ILE A 754 -31.68 -56.69 -3.00
CA ILE A 754 -30.89 -57.80 -2.45
C ILE A 754 -31.33 -59.11 -3.11
N ALA A 755 -30.36 -60.00 -3.35
CA ALA A 755 -30.59 -61.35 -3.82
C ALA A 755 -30.87 -62.30 -2.65
N TYR A 756 -31.91 -63.11 -2.77
CA TYR A 756 -32.26 -64.18 -1.86
C TYR A 756 -32.17 -65.52 -2.57
N SER A 757 -31.45 -66.46 -1.98
CA SER A 757 -31.47 -67.86 -2.38
C SER A 757 -32.57 -68.59 -1.61
N ASP A 758 -33.61 -69.07 -2.30
CA ASP A 758 -34.63 -69.95 -1.71
C ASP A 758 -34.15 -71.41 -1.86
N PRO A 759 -33.90 -72.13 -0.74
CA PRO A 759 -33.61 -73.56 -0.78
C PRO A 759 -34.91 -74.28 -1.12
N GLY A 760 -35.16 -74.50 -2.41
CA GLY A 760 -36.42 -75.09 -2.89
C GLY A 760 -36.86 -76.33 -2.12
N SER A 761 -38.17 -76.55 -2.00
CA SER A 761 -38.74 -77.72 -1.33
C SER A 761 -39.62 -78.52 -2.27
N GLY A 762 -39.49 -79.85 -2.20
CA GLY A 762 -40.19 -80.79 -3.08
C GLY A 762 -39.77 -80.67 -4.55
N ASN A 763 -40.73 -80.76 -5.48
CA ASN A 763 -40.50 -80.68 -6.93
C ASN A 763 -40.20 -79.26 -7.45
N ASN A 764 -40.00 -78.27 -6.57
CA ASN A 764 -39.55 -76.94 -6.97
C ASN A 764 -38.02 -76.85 -6.85
N PRO A 765 -37.27 -76.80 -7.96
CA PRO A 765 -35.84 -76.53 -7.88
C PRO A 765 -35.68 -75.12 -7.30
N GLY A 766 -34.93 -74.99 -6.21
CA GLY A 766 -34.63 -73.70 -5.60
C GLY A 766 -34.09 -72.69 -6.62
N GLY A 767 -34.23 -71.41 -6.31
CA GLY A 767 -33.83 -70.33 -7.21
C GLY A 767 -33.45 -69.05 -6.48
N THR A 768 -32.75 -68.16 -7.18
CA THR A 768 -32.43 -66.82 -6.67
C THR A 768 -33.57 -65.86 -7.00
N ARG A 769 -34.22 -65.32 -5.96
CA ARG A 769 -35.18 -64.23 -6.08
C ARG A 769 -34.48 -62.92 -5.78
N TYR A 770 -34.89 -61.84 -6.42
CA TYR A 770 -34.36 -60.51 -6.15
C TYR A 770 -35.47 -59.59 -5.67
N THR A 771 -35.17 -58.72 -4.71
CA THR A 771 -36.08 -57.62 -4.36
C THR A 771 -36.01 -56.51 -5.40
N GLY A 772 -37.14 -55.83 -5.62
CA GLY A 772 -37.24 -54.67 -6.50
C GLY A 772 -37.57 -53.40 -5.72
N TYR A 773 -36.91 -52.30 -6.06
CA TYR A 773 -37.19 -50.95 -5.54
C TYR A 773 -37.57 -50.02 -6.68
N GLY A 774 -38.60 -49.24 -6.44
CA GLY A 774 -38.92 -48.04 -7.20
C GLY A 774 -38.46 -46.79 -6.45
N PHE A 775 -37.95 -45.83 -7.20
CA PHE A 775 -37.54 -44.52 -6.72
C PHE A 775 -38.18 -43.46 -7.59
N GLU A 776 -38.89 -42.53 -6.96
CA GLU A 776 -39.56 -41.40 -7.61
C GLU A 776 -39.06 -40.09 -7.02
N VAL A 777 -38.92 -39.08 -7.88
CA VAL A 777 -38.64 -37.70 -7.47
C VAL A 777 -39.72 -36.78 -8.02
N ARG A 778 -40.31 -35.98 -7.14
CA ARG A 778 -41.27 -34.94 -7.50
C ARG A 778 -40.72 -33.56 -7.18
N LYS A 779 -40.95 -32.60 -8.08
CA LYS A 779 -40.68 -31.17 -7.87
C LYS A 779 -42.02 -30.44 -7.83
N ASN A 780 -42.33 -29.79 -6.71
CA ASN A 780 -43.60 -29.10 -6.47
C ASN A 780 -44.82 -29.98 -6.82
N GLY A 781 -44.78 -31.25 -6.39
CA GLY A 781 -45.83 -32.24 -6.66
C GLY A 781 -45.78 -32.92 -8.04
N VAL A 782 -45.02 -32.38 -9.01
CA VAL A 782 -44.90 -32.93 -10.37
C VAL A 782 -43.81 -33.99 -10.42
N LEU A 783 -44.11 -35.18 -10.95
CA LEU A 783 -43.13 -36.26 -11.12
C LEU A 783 -42.08 -35.87 -12.17
N ILE A 784 -40.80 -35.82 -11.76
CA ILE A 784 -39.67 -35.46 -12.62
C ILE A 784 -38.72 -36.63 -12.88
N ALA A 785 -38.76 -37.68 -12.06
CA ALA A 785 -38.01 -38.91 -12.31
C ALA A 785 -38.71 -40.10 -11.67
N SER A 786 -38.67 -41.24 -12.37
CA SER A 786 -39.04 -42.56 -11.84
C SER A 786 -38.03 -43.58 -12.34
N ARG A 787 -37.53 -44.43 -11.44
CA ARG A 787 -36.53 -45.44 -11.71
C ARG A 787 -36.88 -46.70 -10.93
N GLU A 788 -36.60 -47.85 -11.52
CA GLU A 788 -36.82 -49.15 -10.88
C GLU A 788 -35.57 -50.01 -11.00
N THR A 789 -35.25 -50.76 -9.95
CA THR A 789 -34.17 -51.75 -9.98
C THR A 789 -34.61 -53.00 -10.74
N LYS A 790 -33.76 -53.52 -11.62
CA LYS A 790 -33.94 -54.84 -12.26
C LYS A 790 -33.10 -55.87 -11.51
N GLY A 791 -33.68 -56.46 -10.46
CA GLY A 791 -32.96 -57.38 -9.57
C GLY A 791 -31.87 -56.68 -8.74
N ALA A 792 -30.68 -57.29 -8.62
CA ALA A 792 -29.55 -56.73 -7.87
C ALA A 792 -28.80 -55.57 -8.56
N ILE A 793 -29.21 -55.16 -9.77
CA ILE A 793 -28.56 -54.06 -10.49
C ILE A 793 -28.93 -52.72 -9.81
N PRO A 794 -27.95 -51.92 -9.35
CA PRO A 794 -28.22 -50.63 -8.72
C PRO A 794 -28.87 -49.63 -9.69
N GLY A 795 -29.90 -48.93 -9.21
CA GLY A 795 -30.39 -47.70 -9.81
C GLY A 795 -29.67 -46.48 -9.22
N SER A 796 -29.60 -45.40 -10.01
CA SER A 796 -29.05 -44.12 -9.54
C SER A 796 -29.89 -42.94 -10.03
N TYR A 797 -29.93 -41.87 -9.22
CA TYR A 797 -30.50 -40.60 -9.60
C TYR A 797 -29.61 -39.44 -9.15
N SER A 798 -29.28 -38.54 -10.06
CA SER A 798 -28.65 -37.25 -9.78
C SER A 798 -29.26 -36.19 -10.69
N ALA A 799 -29.26 -34.94 -10.26
CA ALA A 799 -29.77 -33.84 -11.08
C ALA A 799 -29.18 -32.49 -10.65
N VAL A 800 -29.14 -31.55 -11.60
CA VAL A 800 -28.98 -30.12 -11.33
C VAL A 800 -30.25 -29.43 -11.79
N ILE A 801 -30.90 -28.69 -10.89
CA ILE A 801 -32.19 -28.05 -11.12
C ILE A 801 -32.03 -26.55 -10.92
N ASP A 802 -32.37 -25.77 -11.94
CA ASP A 802 -32.38 -24.32 -11.82
C ASP A 802 -33.54 -23.83 -10.93
N MET A 803 -33.23 -22.84 -10.10
CA MET A 803 -34.17 -22.10 -9.25
C MET A 803 -33.93 -20.59 -9.44
N PRO A 804 -34.56 -19.97 -10.45
CA PRO A 804 -34.50 -18.52 -10.63
C PRO A 804 -35.07 -17.76 -9.44
N SER A 805 -34.55 -16.57 -9.17
CA SER A 805 -35.08 -15.71 -8.09
C SER A 805 -36.50 -15.24 -8.35
N GLY A 806 -37.28 -15.03 -7.28
CA GLY A 806 -38.64 -14.49 -7.36
C GLY A 806 -39.69 -15.45 -7.93
N ARG A 807 -39.40 -16.75 -7.99
CA ARG A 807 -40.32 -17.79 -8.49
C ARG A 807 -40.95 -18.63 -7.37
N GLY A 808 -40.67 -18.30 -6.11
CA GLY A 808 -41.22 -18.98 -4.93
C GLY A 808 -40.43 -20.23 -4.53
N SER A 809 -40.77 -20.79 -3.37
CA SER A 809 -40.09 -21.94 -2.80
C SER A 809 -40.19 -23.19 -3.68
N VAL A 810 -39.14 -24.02 -3.68
CA VAL A 810 -39.11 -25.32 -4.36
C VAL A 810 -39.19 -26.44 -3.33
N THR A 811 -40.14 -27.36 -3.51
CA THR A 811 -40.25 -28.57 -2.71
C THR A 811 -39.87 -29.78 -3.57
N LEU A 812 -38.89 -30.55 -3.09
CA LEU A 812 -38.48 -31.82 -3.68
C LEU A 812 -38.92 -32.97 -2.78
N GLU A 813 -39.63 -33.94 -3.35
CA GLU A 813 -40.04 -35.16 -2.66
C GLU A 813 -39.34 -36.35 -3.30
N PHE A 814 -38.56 -37.07 -2.49
CA PHE A 814 -37.86 -38.28 -2.89
C PHE A 814 -38.58 -39.46 -2.26
N LYS A 815 -39.20 -40.30 -3.07
CA LYS A 815 -40.02 -41.42 -2.63
C LYS A 815 -39.36 -42.73 -3.01
N VAL A 816 -39.13 -43.58 -2.02
CA VAL A 816 -38.74 -44.97 -2.22
C VAL A 816 -39.95 -45.88 -1.97
N PHE A 817 -40.14 -46.89 -2.81
CA PHE A 817 -41.19 -47.88 -2.64
C PHE A 817 -40.76 -49.26 -3.13
N HIS A 818 -41.37 -50.31 -2.59
CA HIS A 818 -41.08 -51.69 -2.96
C HIS A 818 -41.87 -52.15 -4.17
N LYS A 819 -41.27 -53.06 -4.93
CA LYS A 819 -41.95 -53.90 -5.91
C LYS A 819 -41.77 -55.38 -5.55
N GLY A 820 -42.87 -56.05 -5.26
CA GLY A 820 -42.91 -57.46 -4.85
C GLY A 820 -43.07 -57.65 -3.33
N ASN A 821 -43.01 -58.90 -2.87
CA ASN A 821 -43.35 -59.29 -1.49
C ASN A 821 -42.14 -59.31 -0.52
N GLN A 822 -41.00 -58.72 -0.88
CA GLN A 822 -39.77 -58.76 -0.08
C GLN A 822 -39.18 -57.36 0.08
N TRP A 823 -38.80 -56.99 1.31
CA TRP A 823 -38.61 -55.60 1.75
C TRP A 823 -37.15 -55.16 1.97
N ALA A 824 -36.18 -55.97 1.54
CA ALA A 824 -34.76 -55.75 1.83
C ALA A 824 -33.96 -55.20 0.65
N GLY A 825 -33.16 -54.17 0.92
CA GLY A 825 -32.42 -53.40 -0.07
C GLY A 825 -31.82 -52.15 0.52
N ASN A 826 -30.84 -51.58 -0.18
CA ASN A 826 -30.07 -50.44 0.30
C ASN A 826 -30.38 -49.21 -0.54
N ILE A 827 -30.38 -48.06 0.12
CA ILE A 827 -30.42 -46.74 -0.52
C ILE A 827 -29.46 -45.82 0.25
N THR A 828 -28.72 -44.99 -0.49
CA THR A 828 -27.90 -43.94 0.10
C THR A 828 -28.77 -42.82 0.65
N ASP A 829 -28.19 -41.98 1.51
CA ASP A 829 -28.92 -40.82 2.04
C ASP A 829 -29.25 -39.82 0.92
N CYS A 830 -30.36 -39.12 1.08
CA CYS A 830 -30.77 -38.06 0.18
C CYS A 830 -30.04 -36.77 0.56
N THR A 831 -29.05 -36.38 -0.24
CA THR A 831 -28.38 -35.08 -0.11
C THR A 831 -28.91 -34.10 -1.15
N VAL A 832 -29.24 -32.89 -0.73
CA VAL A 832 -29.62 -31.77 -1.61
C VAL A 832 -28.75 -30.58 -1.28
N ILE A 833 -28.15 -29.99 -2.30
CA ILE A 833 -27.18 -28.91 -2.23
C ILE A 833 -27.75 -27.71 -2.98
N VAL A 834 -27.68 -26.50 -2.43
CA VAL A 834 -28.12 -25.27 -3.11
C VAL A 834 -26.96 -24.29 -3.22
N THR A 835 -26.70 -23.79 -4.42
CA THR A 835 -25.63 -22.83 -4.73
C THR A 835 -26.15 -21.68 -5.61
N LYS A 836 -25.42 -20.57 -5.69
CA LYS A 836 -25.74 -19.45 -6.60
C LYS A 836 -25.48 -19.84 -8.06
N LYS A 837 -26.45 -19.57 -8.95
CA LYS A 837 -26.32 -19.75 -10.39
C LYS A 837 -25.44 -18.60 -10.93
N ALA A 838 -24.34 -18.95 -11.59
CA ALA A 838 -23.25 -18.05 -12.01
C ALA A 838 -22.32 -17.56 -10.87
N ALA A 839 -21.56 -18.48 -10.29
CA ALA A 839 -20.24 -18.15 -9.75
C ALA A 839 -19.27 -17.87 -10.92
N SER A 840 -19.47 -16.76 -11.62
CA SER A 840 -18.49 -16.22 -12.57
C SER A 840 -17.18 -16.00 -11.79
N GLY A 841 -16.10 -16.67 -12.18
CA GLY A 841 -14.79 -16.51 -11.53
C GLY A 841 -14.20 -17.77 -10.88
N ILE A 842 -14.88 -18.91 -10.90
CA ILE A 842 -14.25 -20.19 -10.52
C ILE A 842 -13.62 -20.82 -11.76
N SER A 843 -12.31 -20.66 -11.93
CA SER A 843 -11.51 -21.50 -12.82
C SER A 843 -11.10 -22.77 -12.08
N ILE A 844 -11.47 -23.94 -12.59
CA ILE A 844 -10.85 -25.20 -12.18
C ILE A 844 -9.65 -25.38 -13.11
N ARG A 845 -8.44 -25.36 -12.55
CA ARG A 845 -7.23 -25.81 -13.25
C ARG A 845 -6.96 -27.26 -12.91
#